data_AF-A0A1Y3WX64-F1
#
_entry.id   AF-A0A1Y3WX64-F1
#
_cell.length_a   1.000
_cell.length_b   1.000
_cell.length_c   1.000
_cell.angle_alpha   90.00
_cell.angle_beta   90.00
_cell.angle_gamma   90.00
#
_symmetry.space_group_name_H-M   'P 1'
#
loop_
_entity.id
_entity.type
_entity.pdbx_description
1 polymer ?
#
loop_
_entity_poly.entity_id
_entity_poly.type
_entity_poly.pdbx_seq_one_letter_code
_entity_poly.pdbx_strand_id
1 'polypeptide(L)'
;MRGIQKVLALLLALVLTAGALPVTASAADTGFKDVPDDAYYADAVAWAVEEEITQGTGNGVFSPERTVTRAEAVTFLWRAAGSPAPTTTASSGFSDVTDKNAFYYKAVLWAVEKGITNGVGGGRFNLTGTLTYDQIFTFLCRFAGEEAQGDNWSDAAVAWAGRSGLTAGLTFAARSNCPRSDVVYCLWKQLGDGKAQEQEPPALSDEAGATLAITTGFLDRKSAIDISAFGLEASQAEKLALEIADLDGENPYGITHLNAYEQDGQIAKTLAVYYTSSTISVTTVANSDWRYISDAALAEAQRVADELITSGMSDYEVVKTLHDYLVTHCDYDYRVDIGNMPFVSYQAEGALLKGTAVCGGYAKAFELLLDAAGIPNVTITGFAGGYHAWNLVEVDGQWYHVDATWDDPTVRGGDYIRYDYFLKSDKVMVSRSHRDWETVHACTSTKYDADLLDSADQAIADARQEQVDAILALCAPALTDVPTWTQAELQALTDQQLSDALYFTIDLSDAGFDSNTLSKYSREVADAIIDQHPEFAYGTFDSREMSLKFRRDDVAAETQRRQAIKKEEKEQQQAKDEADALEIVPILEQAIAGMDFRTETLTLTGYTDNAVKIACNTMKVEGYTFDGYTYHTNWQTKDYDLSAKSGGVVTLTNNKWDREELQKYVDQIEEAIDSGAFQVEFQPADYPDRDGDYYASKAYRVMSAEGYVTANGKVSGVDYRLFSGGTNKDSGVFKASLQYPLPEMTDEEALAYYTGILEQAVRDGETELTIQYSWDGRSYWAGLTQAIDTVGGKGYSVDGLVCGEDYTLTRMGSSANSGTAQVKIGYKTES
;
A
#
# COMPACT_ATOMS: atom_id res chain seq x y z
N MET A 1 8.90 -8.72 33.34
CA MET A 1 8.78 -10.20 33.26
C MET A 1 8.08 -10.47 31.93
N ARG A 2 8.77 -11.01 30.91
CA ARG A 2 8.84 -12.45 30.54
C ARG A 2 7.47 -13.09 30.28
N GLY A 3 7.21 -13.43 29.01
CA GLY A 3 5.99 -14.04 28.45
C GLY A 3 5.80 -13.56 26.99
N ILE A 4 6.47 -14.16 26.00
CA ILE A 4 5.97 -15.27 25.14
C ILE A 4 4.80 -14.76 24.26
N GLN A 5 5.00 -14.31 23.02
CA GLN A 5 5.49 -14.93 21.76
C GLN A 5 4.46 -15.78 20.98
N LYS A 6 4.21 -15.35 19.73
CA LYS A 6 3.79 -16.15 18.54
C LYS A 6 2.36 -16.74 18.61
N VAL A 7 1.75 -17.23 17.53
CA VAL A 7 2.17 -17.35 16.10
C VAL A 7 1.20 -16.51 15.22
N LEU A 8 0.86 -16.70 13.92
CA LEU A 8 1.13 -17.73 12.89
C LEU A 8 1.11 -17.10 11.48
N ALA A 9 2.12 -17.39 10.66
CA ALA A 9 2.08 -17.35 9.19
C ALA A 9 2.87 -18.55 8.64
N LEU A 10 2.67 -18.90 7.36
CA LEU A 10 3.29 -19.99 6.54
C LEU A 10 2.49 -21.29 6.34
N LEU A 11 2.08 -21.52 5.08
CA LEU A 11 2.30 -22.72 4.26
C LEU A 11 2.47 -22.21 2.80
N LEU A 12 3.28 -22.77 1.88
CA LEU A 12 4.28 -23.84 1.94
C LEU A 12 5.44 -23.49 0.97
N ALA A 13 6.55 -24.23 0.99
CA ALA A 13 7.80 -23.87 0.30
C ALA A 13 8.14 -24.74 -0.94
N LEU A 14 9.31 -24.41 -1.54
CA LEU A 14 10.29 -25.31 -2.16
C LEU A 14 10.24 -25.58 -3.69
N VAL A 15 11.16 -24.95 -4.44
CA VAL A 15 12.07 -25.63 -5.37
C VAL A 15 13.46 -24.99 -5.29
N LEU A 16 14.52 -25.81 -5.21
CA LEU A 16 15.93 -25.41 -5.38
C LEU A 16 16.47 -26.05 -6.66
N THR A 17 17.17 -25.31 -7.53
CA THR A 17 18.58 -25.55 -7.93
C THR A 17 19.08 -24.72 -9.12
N ALA A 18 20.30 -24.19 -8.97
CA ALA A 18 21.36 -23.99 -9.98
C ALA A 18 21.08 -23.30 -11.34
N GLY A 19 21.69 -22.12 -11.55
CA GLY A 19 21.90 -21.55 -12.89
C GLY A 19 22.33 -20.08 -12.89
N ALA A 20 23.62 -19.77 -12.69
CA ALA A 20 24.10 -18.40 -12.81
C ALA A 20 24.21 -17.98 -14.30
N LEU A 21 23.51 -16.90 -14.65
CA LEU A 21 23.59 -16.19 -15.92
C LEU A 21 23.71 -14.68 -15.64
N PRO A 22 24.27 -13.86 -16.56
CA PRO A 22 24.49 -12.45 -16.29
C PRO A 22 23.17 -11.69 -16.14
N VAL A 23 23.09 -10.83 -15.13
CA VAL A 23 22.00 -9.86 -14.98
C VAL A 23 22.16 -8.78 -16.05
N THR A 24 21.46 -8.94 -17.16
CA THR A 24 21.03 -7.81 -17.97
C THR A 24 20.01 -7.02 -17.15
N ALA A 25 20.11 -5.68 -17.13
CA ALA A 25 19.12 -4.85 -16.47
C ALA A 25 17.72 -5.17 -17.00
N SER A 26 16.75 -5.36 -16.10
CA SER A 26 15.34 -5.46 -16.50
C SER A 26 14.85 -4.07 -16.82
N ALA A 27 14.21 -3.90 -17.97
CA ALA A 27 13.43 -2.70 -18.25
C ALA A 27 12.17 -2.67 -17.35
N ALA A 28 11.60 -1.47 -17.19
CA ALA A 28 10.31 -1.30 -16.54
C ALA A 28 9.18 -1.71 -17.49
N ASP A 29 8.40 -2.73 -17.13
CA ASP A 29 7.24 -3.16 -17.93
C ASP A 29 6.12 -2.10 -17.85
N THR A 30 6.02 -1.27 -18.88
CA THR A 30 4.97 -0.25 -19.00
C THR A 30 3.56 -0.82 -19.25
N GLY A 31 3.43 -2.13 -19.48
CA GLY A 31 2.19 -2.78 -19.89
C GLY A 31 1.71 -2.43 -21.31
N PHE A 32 2.43 -1.60 -22.06
CA PHE A 32 2.06 -1.13 -23.40
C PHE A 32 2.91 -1.77 -24.51
N LYS A 33 2.24 -2.35 -25.50
CA LYS A 33 2.85 -3.12 -26.61
C LYS A 33 3.53 -2.25 -27.68
N ASP A 34 3.40 -0.94 -27.58
CA ASP A 34 3.94 0.07 -28.51
C ASP A 34 4.91 1.05 -27.83
N VAL A 35 5.44 0.68 -26.65
CA VAL A 35 6.50 1.40 -25.93
C VAL A 35 7.70 0.45 -25.80
N PRO A 36 8.74 0.59 -26.63
CA PRO A 36 9.96 -0.21 -26.51
C PRO A 36 10.74 0.11 -25.23
N ASP A 37 11.28 -0.92 -24.59
CA ASP A 37 12.17 -0.89 -23.42
C ASP A 37 13.35 0.10 -23.54
N ASP A 38 13.81 0.38 -24.77
CA ASP A 38 14.95 1.25 -25.09
C ASP A 38 14.56 2.64 -25.61
N ALA A 39 13.27 2.99 -25.59
CA ALA A 39 12.79 4.31 -26.01
C ALA A 39 13.13 5.41 -24.98
N TYR A 40 13.51 6.60 -25.43
CA TYR A 40 13.87 7.74 -24.56
C TYR A 40 12.71 8.22 -23.65
N TYR A 41 11.48 7.75 -23.89
CA TYR A 41 10.28 8.03 -23.10
C TYR A 41 9.76 6.80 -22.34
N ALA A 42 10.45 5.65 -22.35
CA ALA A 42 9.98 4.44 -21.68
C ALA A 42 9.77 4.69 -20.18
N ASP A 43 10.79 5.23 -19.50
CA ASP A 43 10.74 5.59 -18.07
C ASP A 43 9.65 6.63 -17.77
N ALA A 44 9.52 7.66 -18.62
CA ALA A 44 8.49 8.68 -18.48
C ALA A 44 7.07 8.11 -18.64
N VAL A 45 6.89 7.07 -19.47
CA VAL A 45 5.61 6.37 -19.62
C VAL A 45 5.37 5.39 -18.47
N ALA A 46 6.40 4.72 -17.94
CA ALA A 46 6.30 3.90 -16.73
C ALA A 46 5.82 4.74 -15.54
N TRP A 47 6.52 5.86 -15.26
CA TRP A 47 6.13 6.86 -14.27
C TRP A 47 4.68 7.34 -14.46
N ALA A 48 4.29 7.65 -15.70
CA ALA A 48 2.94 8.10 -15.99
C ALA A 48 1.86 7.00 -15.84
N VAL A 49 2.22 5.72 -15.79
CA VAL A 49 1.30 4.61 -15.45
C VAL A 49 1.21 4.46 -13.94
N GLU A 50 2.34 4.52 -13.24
CA GLU A 50 2.44 4.40 -11.78
C GLU A 50 1.68 5.52 -11.05
N GLU A 51 1.85 6.77 -11.48
CA GLU A 51 1.11 7.95 -10.98
C GLU A 51 -0.36 8.05 -11.48
N GLU A 52 -0.89 6.99 -12.10
CA GLU A 52 -2.20 6.94 -12.79
C GLU A 52 -2.45 8.03 -13.87
N ILE A 53 -1.42 8.81 -14.24
CA ILE A 53 -1.49 9.93 -15.19
C ILE A 53 -2.03 9.47 -16.55
N THR A 54 -1.62 8.30 -17.03
CA THR A 54 -2.07 7.69 -18.29
C THR A 54 -2.56 6.25 -18.10
N GLN A 55 -3.58 5.88 -18.87
CA GLN A 55 -4.04 4.49 -19.06
C GLN A 55 -3.89 4.08 -20.54
N GLY A 56 -2.97 4.75 -21.24
CA GLY A 56 -2.75 4.62 -22.68
C GLY A 56 -3.92 5.17 -23.51
N THR A 57 -4.21 4.49 -24.63
CA THR A 57 -5.34 4.77 -25.53
C THR A 57 -6.30 3.58 -25.67
N GLY A 58 -6.15 2.56 -24.82
CA GLY A 58 -6.89 1.30 -24.82
C GLY A 58 -6.10 0.12 -25.40
N ASN A 59 -6.65 -1.10 -25.33
CA ASN A 59 -6.09 -2.35 -25.91
C ASN A 59 -4.64 -2.75 -25.51
N GLY A 60 -4.05 -2.08 -24.51
CA GLY A 60 -2.65 -2.24 -24.13
C GLY A 60 -1.69 -1.50 -25.08
N VAL A 61 -2.04 -0.28 -25.51
CA VAL A 61 -1.15 0.64 -26.24
C VAL A 61 -1.22 2.07 -25.70
N PHE A 62 -0.11 2.81 -25.78
CA PHE A 62 0.06 4.20 -25.32
C PHE A 62 -0.14 5.24 -26.43
N SER A 63 0.20 4.88 -27.67
CA SER A 63 0.26 5.75 -28.86
C SER A 63 1.24 6.94 -28.72
N PRO A 64 2.56 6.69 -28.57
CA PRO A 64 3.55 7.74 -28.30
C PRO A 64 3.60 8.84 -29.37
N GLU A 65 3.74 8.45 -30.65
CA GLU A 65 3.80 9.36 -31.80
C GLU A 65 2.52 10.17 -32.05
N ARG A 66 1.40 9.86 -31.38
CA ARG A 66 0.15 10.60 -31.58
C ARG A 66 0.24 11.95 -30.88
N THR A 67 0.02 13.03 -31.62
CA THR A 67 -0.11 14.39 -31.06
C THR A 67 -1.19 14.45 -29.96
N VAL A 68 -0.86 15.10 -28.83
CA VAL A 68 -1.81 15.28 -27.73
C VAL A 68 -2.92 16.28 -28.10
N THR A 69 -4.13 16.07 -27.61
CA THR A 69 -5.21 17.07 -27.63
C THR A 69 -5.18 17.97 -26.38
N ARG A 70 -5.77 19.16 -26.47
CA ARG A 70 -5.89 20.11 -25.34
C ARG A 70 -6.56 19.49 -24.11
N ALA A 71 -7.59 18.65 -24.31
CA ALA A 71 -8.28 17.93 -23.24
C ALA A 71 -7.37 16.93 -22.51
N GLU A 72 -6.56 16.17 -23.27
CA GLU A 72 -5.62 15.20 -22.73
C GLU A 72 -4.46 15.87 -21.99
N ALA A 73 -3.90 16.94 -22.55
CA ALA A 73 -2.80 17.68 -21.92
C ALA A 73 -3.18 18.21 -20.53
N VAL A 74 -4.32 18.89 -20.38
CA VAL A 74 -4.74 19.35 -19.04
C VAL A 74 -5.16 18.20 -18.12
N THR A 75 -5.58 17.06 -18.65
CA THR A 75 -5.86 15.86 -17.84
C THR A 75 -4.57 15.27 -17.27
N PHE A 76 -3.48 15.23 -18.04
CA PHE A 76 -2.18 14.81 -17.52
C PHE A 76 -1.70 15.73 -16.39
N LEU A 77 -1.75 17.06 -16.59
CA LEU A 77 -1.37 18.04 -15.55
C LEU A 77 -2.25 17.92 -14.29
N TRP A 78 -3.56 17.72 -14.45
CA TRP A 78 -4.49 17.57 -13.33
C TRP A 78 -4.23 16.29 -12.52
N ARG A 79 -3.95 15.18 -13.19
CA ARG A 79 -3.62 13.91 -12.54
C ARG A 79 -2.29 13.99 -11.79
N ALA A 80 -1.26 14.52 -12.44
CA ALA A 80 0.06 14.74 -11.87
C ALA A 80 0.07 15.78 -10.72
N ALA A 81 -1.03 16.51 -10.52
CA ALA A 81 -1.27 17.37 -9.36
C ALA A 81 -2.02 16.68 -8.20
N GLY A 82 -2.21 15.34 -8.26
CA GLY A 82 -2.98 14.55 -7.30
C GLY A 82 -4.49 14.47 -7.60
N SER A 83 -4.92 14.72 -8.85
CA SER A 83 -6.34 14.80 -9.26
C SER A 83 -7.25 15.66 -8.35
N PRO A 84 -6.81 16.84 -7.87
CA PRO A 84 -7.50 17.59 -6.82
C PRO A 84 -8.90 18.04 -7.26
N ALA A 85 -9.86 18.03 -6.34
CA ALA A 85 -11.20 18.52 -6.61
C ALA A 85 -11.17 20.04 -6.91
N PRO A 86 -11.75 20.49 -8.05
CA PRO A 86 -11.92 21.92 -8.30
C PRO A 86 -12.86 22.52 -7.25
N THR A 87 -12.54 23.72 -6.77
CA THR A 87 -13.26 24.38 -5.67
C THR A 87 -14.62 24.92 -6.12
N THR A 88 -14.80 25.13 -7.43
CA THR A 88 -16.06 25.62 -8.01
C THR A 88 -16.83 24.51 -8.75
N THR A 89 -18.13 24.43 -8.48
CA THR A 89 -19.08 23.60 -9.25
C THR A 89 -19.69 24.36 -10.44
N ALA A 90 -19.22 25.58 -10.68
CA ALA A 90 -19.67 26.50 -11.70
C ALA A 90 -19.25 26.04 -13.12
N SER A 91 -19.79 26.73 -14.14
CA SER A 91 -19.38 26.53 -15.53
C SER A 91 -17.92 26.93 -15.73
N SER A 92 -17.17 26.16 -16.50
CA SER A 92 -15.77 26.40 -16.88
C SER A 92 -15.53 27.67 -17.73
N GLY A 93 -16.57 28.45 -18.01
CA GLY A 93 -16.55 29.56 -18.97
C GLY A 93 -16.52 29.11 -20.44
N PHE A 94 -16.39 27.81 -20.72
CA PHE A 94 -16.22 27.27 -22.07
C PHE A 94 -17.48 26.56 -22.58
N SER A 95 -18.07 27.12 -23.62
CA SER A 95 -19.28 26.63 -24.30
C SER A 95 -19.14 25.25 -24.96
N ASP A 96 -17.91 24.75 -25.14
CA ASP A 96 -17.60 23.41 -25.66
C ASP A 96 -17.15 22.41 -24.58
N VAL A 97 -17.25 22.74 -23.29
CA VAL A 97 -16.91 21.85 -22.15
C VAL A 97 -18.18 21.54 -21.36
N THR A 98 -19.08 20.77 -21.98
CA THR A 98 -20.47 20.61 -21.52
C THR A 98 -20.78 19.29 -20.81
N ASP A 99 -20.02 18.22 -21.08
CA ASP A 99 -20.20 16.92 -20.43
C ASP A 99 -19.47 16.87 -19.08
N LYS A 100 -20.23 16.75 -17.99
CA LYS A 100 -19.71 16.69 -16.61
C LYS A 100 -19.06 15.35 -16.25
N ASN A 101 -19.32 14.31 -17.04
CA ASN A 101 -18.82 12.95 -16.81
C ASN A 101 -17.58 12.62 -17.65
N ALA A 102 -17.22 13.49 -18.60
CA ALA A 102 -16.04 13.30 -19.44
C ALA A 102 -14.74 13.42 -18.63
N PHE A 103 -13.74 12.62 -18.99
CA PHE A 103 -12.47 12.49 -18.26
C PHE A 103 -11.76 13.84 -17.99
N TYR A 104 -11.90 14.78 -18.92
CA TYR A 104 -11.28 16.11 -18.86
C TYR A 104 -12.07 17.14 -18.03
N TYR A 105 -13.31 16.87 -17.60
CA TYR A 105 -14.19 17.92 -17.08
C TYR A 105 -13.63 18.58 -15.80
N LYS A 106 -13.24 17.76 -14.81
CA LYS A 106 -12.58 18.26 -13.58
C LYS A 106 -11.23 18.89 -13.88
N ALA A 107 -10.45 18.29 -14.78
CA ALA A 107 -9.15 18.80 -15.20
C ALA A 107 -9.22 20.19 -15.84
N VAL A 108 -10.23 20.45 -16.68
CA VAL A 108 -10.43 21.76 -17.30
C VAL A 108 -10.87 22.80 -16.27
N LEU A 109 -11.74 22.45 -15.31
CA LEU A 109 -12.11 23.37 -14.21
C LEU A 109 -10.89 23.74 -13.37
N TRP A 110 -10.15 22.74 -12.90
CA TRP A 110 -8.92 22.94 -12.13
C TRP A 110 -7.86 23.74 -12.91
N ALA A 111 -7.67 23.48 -14.21
CA ALA A 111 -6.71 24.20 -15.03
C ALA A 111 -7.09 25.67 -15.28
N VAL A 112 -8.37 26.04 -15.12
CA VAL A 112 -8.81 27.44 -15.08
C VAL A 112 -8.58 28.02 -13.68
N GLU A 113 -8.96 27.31 -12.62
CA GLU A 113 -8.76 27.74 -11.22
C GLU A 113 -7.28 27.95 -10.84
N LYS A 114 -6.37 27.19 -11.46
CA LYS A 114 -4.90 27.34 -11.33
C LYS A 114 -4.27 28.29 -12.36
N GLY A 115 -5.05 28.93 -13.23
CA GLY A 115 -4.54 29.90 -14.21
C GLY A 115 -3.75 29.30 -15.39
N ILE A 116 -3.64 27.97 -15.48
CA ILE A 116 -2.89 27.27 -16.54
C ILE A 116 -3.44 27.61 -17.93
N THR A 117 -4.77 27.76 -18.06
CA THR A 117 -5.41 27.94 -19.37
C THR A 117 -6.63 28.87 -19.36
N ASN A 118 -6.59 29.87 -20.25
CA ASN A 118 -7.72 30.78 -20.55
C ASN A 118 -8.50 30.36 -21.81
N GLY A 119 -8.38 29.08 -22.21
CA GLY A 119 -9.02 28.55 -23.43
C GLY A 119 -8.33 28.98 -24.72
N VAL A 120 -9.11 29.24 -25.77
CA VAL A 120 -8.65 29.74 -27.09
C VAL A 120 -9.37 31.05 -27.50
N GLY A 121 -9.99 31.74 -26.54
CA GLY A 121 -10.87 32.87 -26.79
C GLY A 121 -12.30 32.46 -27.22
N GLY A 122 -13.17 33.45 -27.40
CA GLY A 122 -14.55 33.25 -27.86
C GLY A 122 -15.43 32.38 -26.95
N GLY A 123 -15.07 32.23 -25.66
CA GLY A 123 -15.79 31.33 -24.73
C GLY A 123 -15.64 29.85 -25.08
N ARG A 124 -14.45 29.43 -25.54
CA ARG A 124 -14.15 28.05 -25.92
C ARG A 124 -12.80 27.54 -25.40
N PHE A 125 -12.74 26.26 -25.08
CA PHE A 125 -11.52 25.54 -24.72
C PHE A 125 -10.87 24.83 -25.91
N ASN A 126 -11.68 24.41 -26.90
CA ASN A 126 -11.26 23.60 -28.06
C ASN A 126 -10.65 22.24 -27.68
N LEU A 127 -11.43 21.39 -27.01
CA LEU A 127 -11.06 20.08 -26.45
C LEU A 127 -10.19 19.21 -27.37
N THR A 128 -10.60 19.03 -28.63
CA THR A 128 -9.96 18.14 -29.61
C THR A 128 -8.88 18.83 -30.44
N GLY A 129 -8.62 20.13 -30.22
CA GLY A 129 -7.48 20.81 -30.83
C GLY A 129 -6.17 20.19 -30.36
N THR A 130 -5.28 19.88 -31.29
CA THR A 130 -3.93 19.42 -30.98
C THR A 130 -3.05 20.57 -30.48
N LEU A 131 -2.06 20.27 -29.63
CA LEU A 131 -1.11 21.26 -29.12
C LEU A 131 0.25 21.20 -29.83
N THR A 132 0.86 22.37 -29.97
CA THR A 132 2.26 22.55 -30.40
C THR A 132 3.19 22.67 -29.19
N TYR A 133 4.50 22.47 -29.37
CA TYR A 133 5.48 22.51 -28.28
C TYR A 133 5.44 23.84 -27.49
N ASP A 134 5.39 24.98 -28.17
CA ASP A 134 5.25 26.31 -27.53
C ASP A 134 4.02 26.43 -26.61
N GLN A 135 2.90 25.81 -27.00
CA GLN A 135 1.67 25.78 -26.20
C GLN A 135 1.75 24.79 -25.04
N ILE A 136 2.45 23.66 -25.20
CA ILE A 136 2.75 22.71 -24.11
C ILE A 136 3.65 23.37 -23.07
N PHE A 137 4.75 23.99 -23.48
CA PHE A 137 5.62 24.73 -22.57
C PHE A 137 4.90 25.91 -21.89
N THR A 138 3.95 26.55 -22.56
CA THR A 138 3.10 27.58 -21.94
C THR A 138 2.19 27.01 -20.84
N PHE A 139 1.67 25.79 -21.00
CA PHE A 139 0.89 25.12 -19.95
C PHE A 139 1.78 24.65 -18.81
N LEU A 140 2.94 24.04 -19.10
CA LEU A 140 3.93 23.59 -18.12
C LEU A 140 4.46 24.76 -17.27
N CYS A 141 4.82 25.89 -17.90
CA CYS A 141 5.26 27.12 -17.21
C CYS A 141 4.27 27.57 -16.13
N ARG A 142 2.99 27.71 -16.50
CA ARG A 142 1.94 28.13 -15.57
C ARG A 142 1.60 27.07 -14.53
N PHE A 143 1.85 25.80 -14.83
CA PHE A 143 1.68 24.70 -13.90
C PHE A 143 2.77 24.69 -12.80
N ALA A 144 3.98 25.18 -13.09
CA ALA A 144 4.98 25.54 -12.05
C ALA A 144 4.60 26.81 -11.24
N GLY A 145 3.52 27.52 -11.61
CA GLY A 145 3.18 28.83 -11.04
C GLY A 145 3.98 30.00 -11.62
N GLU A 146 4.79 29.77 -12.66
CA GLU A 146 5.60 30.79 -13.32
C GLU A 146 4.88 31.46 -14.50
N GLU A 147 5.34 32.66 -14.88
CA GLU A 147 4.95 33.33 -16.13
C GLU A 147 6.18 33.59 -17.02
N ALA A 148 6.14 33.07 -18.25
CA ALA A 148 7.22 33.16 -19.22
C ALA A 148 7.41 34.60 -19.74
N GLN A 149 8.44 35.28 -19.23
CA GLN A 149 8.74 36.68 -19.54
C GLN A 149 9.29 36.89 -20.96
N GLY A 150 8.69 37.81 -21.72
CA GLY A 150 9.21 38.31 -23.00
C GLY A 150 8.13 38.74 -24.00
N ASP A 151 8.47 39.64 -24.93
CA ASP A 151 7.54 40.24 -25.92
C ASP A 151 6.88 39.21 -26.87
N ASN A 152 7.49 38.04 -27.08
CA ASN A 152 6.91 36.93 -27.82
C ASN A 152 6.74 35.71 -26.91
N TRP A 153 5.49 35.46 -26.47
CA TRP A 153 5.13 34.32 -25.62
C TRP A 153 5.67 32.97 -26.13
N SER A 154 5.77 32.81 -27.45
CA SER A 154 6.23 31.59 -28.13
C SER A 154 7.71 31.33 -27.88
N ASP A 155 8.53 32.39 -27.95
CA ASP A 155 9.97 32.31 -27.72
C ASP A 155 10.24 32.29 -26.21
N ALA A 156 9.45 33.03 -25.42
CA ALA A 156 9.53 33.06 -23.96
C ALA A 156 9.23 31.68 -23.34
N ALA A 157 8.19 30.97 -23.82
CA ALA A 157 7.84 29.64 -23.33
C ALA A 157 8.90 28.58 -23.70
N VAL A 158 9.46 28.64 -24.92
CA VAL A 158 10.57 27.76 -25.33
C VAL A 158 11.86 28.09 -24.56
N ALA A 159 12.17 29.36 -24.34
CA ALA A 159 13.32 29.79 -23.55
C ALA A 159 13.16 29.45 -22.06
N TRP A 160 11.94 29.46 -21.53
CA TRP A 160 11.63 28.95 -20.19
C TRP A 160 11.88 27.45 -20.12
N ALA A 161 11.24 26.64 -20.99
CA ALA A 161 11.40 25.19 -20.98
C ALA A 161 12.85 24.72 -21.24
N GLY A 162 13.65 25.51 -21.97
CA GLY A 162 15.09 25.29 -22.13
C GLY A 162 15.92 25.62 -20.89
N ARG A 163 15.54 26.63 -20.09
CA ARG A 163 16.20 26.91 -18.79
C ARG A 163 15.79 25.90 -17.72
N SER A 164 14.52 25.50 -17.71
CA SER A 164 13.95 24.53 -16.78
C SER A 164 14.21 23.07 -17.16
N GLY A 165 15.22 22.80 -18.01
CA GLY A 165 15.68 21.44 -18.37
C GLY A 165 14.76 20.60 -19.27
N LEU A 166 13.47 20.95 -19.38
CA LEU A 166 12.40 20.13 -19.97
C LEU A 166 12.64 19.65 -21.41
N THR A 167 13.47 20.39 -22.16
CA THR A 167 13.77 20.11 -23.57
C THR A 167 15.02 19.25 -23.78
N ALA A 168 15.67 18.77 -22.73
CA ALA A 168 16.85 17.90 -22.86
C ALA A 168 16.53 16.65 -23.71
N GLY A 169 17.42 16.29 -24.63
CA GLY A 169 17.24 15.14 -25.54
C GLY A 169 16.22 15.30 -26.67
N LEU A 170 15.27 16.24 -26.58
CA LEU A 170 14.21 16.41 -27.58
C LEU A 170 14.66 17.16 -28.84
N THR A 171 14.15 16.75 -30.00
CA THR A 171 14.34 17.44 -31.29
C THR A 171 13.00 17.94 -31.81
N PHE A 172 12.73 19.24 -31.63
CA PHE A 172 11.42 19.84 -31.91
C PHE A 172 11.54 21.21 -32.60
N ALA A 173 10.42 21.74 -33.07
CA ALA A 173 10.26 23.15 -33.41
C ALA A 173 9.11 23.74 -32.61
N ALA A 174 9.22 25.01 -32.18
CA ALA A 174 8.21 25.67 -31.33
C ALA A 174 6.75 25.45 -31.81
N ARG A 175 6.53 25.56 -33.12
CA ARG A 175 5.21 25.47 -33.79
C ARG A 175 4.91 24.09 -34.40
N SER A 176 5.71 23.05 -34.14
CA SER A 176 5.35 21.68 -34.55
C SER A 176 4.41 21.02 -33.53
N ASN A 177 3.59 20.07 -33.99
CA ASN A 177 2.76 19.23 -33.14
C ASN A 177 3.60 18.50 -32.08
N CYS A 178 3.13 18.46 -30.82
CA CYS A 178 3.81 17.76 -29.72
C CYS A 178 3.24 16.34 -29.52
N PRO A 179 4.04 15.26 -29.72
CA PRO A 179 3.63 13.87 -29.48
C PRO A 179 3.26 13.59 -28.00
N ARG A 180 2.58 12.46 -27.74
CA ARG A 180 2.26 12.03 -26.37
C ARG A 180 3.49 11.57 -25.61
N SER A 181 4.48 10.97 -26.29
CA SER A 181 5.82 10.73 -25.74
C SER A 181 6.39 12.01 -25.15
N ASP A 182 6.49 13.07 -25.96
CA ASP A 182 7.15 14.32 -25.59
C ASP A 182 6.39 15.11 -24.52
N VAL A 183 5.06 15.05 -24.50
CA VAL A 183 4.27 15.70 -23.45
C VAL A 183 4.43 14.99 -22.11
N VAL A 184 4.43 13.65 -22.11
CA VAL A 184 4.70 12.86 -20.91
C VAL A 184 6.16 13.00 -20.49
N TYR A 185 7.11 13.02 -21.42
CA TYR A 185 8.52 13.28 -21.17
C TYR A 185 8.76 14.67 -20.61
N CYS A 186 8.19 15.75 -21.17
CA CYS A 186 8.34 17.11 -20.64
C CYS A 186 7.68 17.28 -19.27
N LEU A 187 6.56 16.59 -19.01
CA LEU A 187 5.89 16.60 -17.71
C LEU A 187 6.70 15.80 -16.67
N TRP A 188 7.24 14.64 -17.07
CA TRP A 188 8.23 13.89 -16.30
C TRP A 188 9.53 14.69 -16.09
N LYS A 189 9.96 15.53 -17.03
CA LYS A 189 11.07 16.47 -16.81
C LYS A 189 10.71 17.63 -15.89
N GLN A 190 9.43 17.96 -15.73
CA GLN A 190 8.99 19.02 -14.81
C GLN A 190 8.74 18.52 -13.39
N LEU A 191 8.32 17.26 -13.23
CA LEU A 191 7.94 16.68 -11.93
C LEU A 191 8.89 15.56 -11.47
N GLY A 192 9.46 14.79 -12.39
CA GLY A 192 10.45 13.73 -12.16
C GLY A 192 11.91 14.23 -12.21
N ASP A 193 12.31 15.05 -13.19
CA ASP A 193 13.61 15.78 -13.14
C ASP A 193 13.60 16.98 -12.15
N GLY A 194 12.69 16.94 -11.17
CA GLY A 194 13.03 17.37 -9.82
C GLY A 194 14.25 16.61 -9.23
N LYS A 195 14.69 15.50 -9.85
CA LYS A 195 15.87 14.70 -9.47
C LYS A 195 16.77 14.30 -10.64
N ALA A 196 17.48 15.27 -11.23
CA ALA A 196 18.69 14.96 -11.99
C ALA A 196 19.91 14.84 -11.05
N GLN A 197 20.39 13.62 -10.79
CA GLN A 197 21.61 13.30 -10.01
C GLN A 197 21.76 14.13 -8.69
N GLU A 198 21.15 13.79 -7.56
CA GLU A 198 21.11 12.47 -6.91
C GLU A 198 19.86 12.28 -6.01
N GLN A 199 19.67 11.03 -5.56
CA GLN A 199 18.87 10.59 -4.40
C GLN A 199 17.38 10.96 -4.35
N GLU A 200 16.56 9.97 -4.72
CA GLU A 200 15.63 9.41 -3.74
C GLU A 200 16.39 8.89 -2.50
N PRO A 201 15.98 9.26 -1.26
CA PRO A 201 15.91 8.28 -0.19
C PRO A 201 14.74 7.32 -0.50
N PRO A 202 14.79 6.08 -0.05
CA PRO A 202 14.62 4.96 -0.97
C PRO A 202 13.18 4.56 -1.31
N ALA A 203 12.93 4.26 -2.58
CA ALA A 203 12.12 3.08 -2.92
C ALA A 203 12.79 1.85 -2.27
N LEU A 204 12.07 1.22 -1.34
CA LEU A 204 12.61 0.76 -0.05
C LEU A 204 13.78 -0.26 -0.10
N SER A 205 15.01 0.24 -0.29
CA SER A 205 16.27 -0.51 -0.10
C SER A 205 17.54 0.38 0.01
N ASP A 206 17.51 1.57 0.65
CA ASP A 206 18.78 2.26 0.92
C ASP A 206 19.56 1.50 1.99
N GLU A 207 20.53 0.73 1.52
CA GLU A 207 21.63 0.20 2.31
C GLU A 207 22.27 1.31 3.17
N ALA A 208 22.33 2.55 2.66
CA ALA A 208 22.81 3.73 3.39
C ALA A 208 21.88 4.19 4.54
N GLY A 209 20.56 4.23 4.34
CA GLY A 209 19.58 4.63 5.37
C GLY A 209 19.46 3.57 6.47
N ALA A 210 19.43 2.30 6.06
CA ALA A 210 19.57 1.18 6.99
C ALA A 210 20.92 1.23 7.72
N THR A 211 22.04 1.49 7.02
CA THR A 211 23.37 1.67 7.65
C THR A 211 23.35 2.75 8.70
N LEU A 212 22.73 3.90 8.42
CA LEU A 212 22.64 5.01 9.38
C LEU A 212 21.84 4.60 10.63
N ALA A 213 20.66 3.98 10.46
CA ALA A 213 19.86 3.52 11.58
C ALA A 213 20.52 2.39 12.40
N ILE A 214 21.13 1.42 11.72
CA ILE A 214 21.85 0.28 12.31
C ILE A 214 23.10 0.78 13.06
N THR A 215 23.93 1.61 12.43
CA THR A 215 25.15 2.16 13.05
C THR A 215 24.80 3.07 14.22
N THR A 216 23.82 3.97 14.08
CA THR A 216 23.35 4.81 15.20
C THR A 216 22.82 3.95 16.33
N GLY A 217 22.04 2.91 16.03
CA GLY A 217 21.53 2.00 17.05
C GLY A 217 22.62 1.14 17.71
N PHE A 218 23.69 0.77 17.00
CA PHE A 218 24.86 0.12 17.57
C PHE A 218 25.63 1.05 18.53
N LEU A 219 25.83 2.32 18.14
CA LEU A 219 26.47 3.36 18.96
C LEU A 219 25.65 3.66 20.23
N ASP A 220 24.32 3.78 20.10
CA ASP A 220 23.36 3.93 21.21
C ASP A 220 23.22 2.64 22.06
N ARG A 221 23.80 1.52 21.61
CA ARG A 221 23.65 0.16 22.18
C ARG A 221 22.19 -0.32 22.30
N LYS A 222 21.32 0.12 21.38
CA LYS A 222 19.91 -0.31 21.30
C LYS A 222 19.83 -1.81 21.01
N SER A 223 19.02 -2.53 21.79
CA SER A 223 18.82 -3.97 21.64
C SER A 223 17.82 -4.36 20.55
N ALA A 224 17.06 -3.39 20.05
CA ALA A 224 16.24 -3.47 18.86
C ALA A 224 16.32 -2.13 18.12
N ILE A 225 16.48 -2.19 16.80
CA ILE A 225 16.64 -1.04 15.90
C ILE A 225 15.52 -1.14 14.86
N ASP A 226 14.74 -0.08 14.72
CA ASP A 226 13.70 0.00 13.69
C ASP A 226 14.36 0.21 12.32
N ILE A 227 14.02 -0.65 11.37
CA ILE A 227 14.45 -0.60 9.97
C ILE A 227 13.26 -0.80 9.02
N SER A 228 12.03 -0.60 9.51
CA SER A 228 10.79 -0.74 8.71
C SER A 228 10.66 0.32 7.61
N ALA A 229 11.32 1.47 7.79
CA ALA A 229 11.55 2.48 6.76
C ALA A 229 12.84 2.24 5.95
N PHE A 230 13.55 1.12 6.19
CA PHE A 230 14.77 0.61 5.52
C PHE A 230 14.52 -0.29 4.31
N GLY A 231 13.47 -1.13 4.36
CA GLY A 231 12.99 -1.87 3.20
C GLY A 231 13.75 -3.14 2.80
N LEU A 232 15.01 -3.25 3.19
CA LEU A 232 15.85 -4.43 3.03
C LEU A 232 15.13 -5.73 3.43
N GLU A 233 15.40 -6.83 2.73
CA GLU A 233 15.04 -8.17 3.21
C GLU A 233 15.72 -8.49 4.56
N ALA A 234 15.21 -9.44 5.35
CA ALA A 234 15.94 -9.81 6.57
C ALA A 234 17.33 -10.40 6.26
N SER A 235 17.46 -11.12 5.13
CA SER A 235 18.75 -11.61 4.64
C SER A 235 19.74 -10.48 4.35
N GLN A 236 19.26 -9.36 3.79
CA GLN A 236 20.05 -8.19 3.42
C GLN A 236 20.35 -7.33 4.65
N ALA A 237 19.35 -7.04 5.49
CA ALA A 237 19.50 -6.28 6.72
C ALA A 237 20.44 -6.97 7.72
N GLU A 238 20.35 -8.30 7.84
CA GLU A 238 21.25 -9.08 8.69
C GLU A 238 22.68 -9.10 8.12
N LYS A 239 22.86 -9.35 6.82
CA LYS A 239 24.18 -9.29 6.17
C LYS A 239 24.82 -7.90 6.32
N LEU A 240 24.07 -6.84 6.02
CA LEU A 240 24.52 -5.46 6.17
C LEU A 240 24.94 -5.17 7.62
N ALA A 241 24.10 -5.57 8.58
CA ALA A 241 24.41 -5.41 10.00
C ALA A 241 25.66 -6.21 10.44
N LEU A 242 25.91 -7.39 9.87
CA LEU A 242 27.13 -8.17 10.12
C LEU A 242 28.38 -7.48 9.54
N GLU A 243 28.28 -6.89 8.35
CA GLU A 243 29.37 -6.18 7.68
C GLU A 243 29.67 -4.81 8.35
N ILE A 244 28.64 -4.08 8.80
CA ILE A 244 28.81 -2.89 9.66
C ILE A 244 29.43 -3.29 11.01
N ALA A 245 28.97 -4.38 11.62
CA ALA A 245 29.42 -4.80 12.94
C ALA A 245 30.83 -5.41 12.96
N ASP A 246 31.36 -5.83 11.80
CA ASP A 246 32.63 -6.54 11.62
C ASP A 246 32.83 -7.72 12.60
N LEU A 247 31.81 -8.59 12.72
CA LEU A 247 31.78 -9.63 13.76
C LEU A 247 32.91 -10.66 13.66
N ASP A 248 33.40 -10.94 12.45
CA ASP A 248 34.50 -11.86 12.17
C ASP A 248 35.90 -11.17 12.20
N GLY A 249 35.94 -9.85 12.36
CA GLY A 249 37.15 -9.01 12.38
C GLY A 249 37.44 -8.40 13.75
N GLU A 250 37.54 -7.07 13.81
CA GLU A 250 37.81 -6.32 15.04
C GLU A 250 36.55 -6.22 15.95
N ASN A 251 35.35 -6.50 15.42
CA ASN A 251 34.06 -6.41 16.09
C ASN A 251 33.93 -5.14 16.97
N PRO A 252 34.13 -3.94 16.39
CA PRO A 252 34.28 -2.73 17.18
C PRO A 252 33.01 -2.44 17.98
N TYR A 253 31.81 -2.57 17.41
CA TYR A 253 30.57 -2.29 18.14
C TYR A 253 30.34 -3.21 19.37
N GLY A 254 31.17 -4.24 19.52
CA GLY A 254 31.13 -5.16 20.65
C GLY A 254 29.79 -5.88 20.64
N ILE A 255 29.48 -6.55 19.54
CA ILE A 255 28.23 -7.26 19.30
C ILE A 255 28.51 -8.76 19.35
N THR A 256 27.74 -9.51 20.16
CA THR A 256 27.88 -10.98 20.24
C THR A 256 27.07 -11.68 19.16
N HIS A 257 25.92 -11.13 18.77
CA HIS A 257 25.04 -11.65 17.73
C HIS A 257 23.98 -10.60 17.37
N LEU A 258 23.36 -10.73 16.19
CA LEU A 258 22.28 -9.89 15.69
C LEU A 258 21.39 -10.72 14.76
N ASN A 259 20.11 -10.35 14.58
CA ASN A 259 19.14 -11.01 13.67
C ASN A 259 18.14 -9.96 13.14
N ALA A 260 17.62 -10.14 11.92
CA ALA A 260 16.52 -9.33 11.38
C ALA A 260 15.15 -10.07 11.41
N TYR A 261 14.04 -9.32 11.40
CA TYR A 261 12.68 -9.87 11.40
C TYR A 261 11.79 -9.25 10.31
N GLU A 262 11.08 -10.10 9.56
CA GLU A 262 10.20 -9.72 8.44
C GLU A 262 8.71 -9.63 8.80
N GLN A 263 7.93 -9.00 7.92
CA GLN A 263 6.49 -9.25 7.80
C GLN A 263 6.05 -9.23 6.33
N ASP A 264 4.97 -9.94 6.02
CA ASP A 264 4.23 -9.92 4.74
C ASP A 264 5.05 -10.28 3.49
N GLY A 265 6.23 -10.88 3.70
CA GLY A 265 6.82 -11.81 2.74
C GLY A 265 7.86 -11.25 1.78
N GLN A 266 8.68 -10.28 2.21
CA GLN A 266 10.15 -10.26 2.00
C GLN A 266 10.85 -9.19 2.88
N ILE A 267 10.17 -8.09 3.26
CA ILE A 267 10.80 -6.91 3.89
C ILE A 267 10.99 -7.05 5.42
N ALA A 268 12.17 -6.65 5.92
CA ALA A 268 12.50 -6.56 7.34
C ALA A 268 11.97 -5.27 8.00
N LYS A 269 11.48 -5.38 9.24
CA LYS A 269 10.99 -4.24 10.04
C LYS A 269 11.87 -3.92 11.25
N THR A 270 12.63 -4.86 11.77
CA THR A 270 13.43 -4.64 12.99
C THR A 270 14.67 -5.51 13.01
N LEU A 271 15.81 -4.93 13.40
CA LEU A 271 17.04 -5.64 13.71
C LEU A 271 17.21 -5.76 15.23
N ALA A 272 17.32 -6.98 15.76
CA ALA A 272 17.66 -7.22 17.16
C ALA A 272 19.17 -7.40 17.32
N VAL A 273 19.74 -6.83 18.39
CA VAL A 273 21.20 -6.72 18.58
C VAL A 273 21.58 -7.08 20.02
N TYR A 274 22.60 -7.91 20.17
CA TYR A 274 23.13 -8.37 21.45
C TYR A 274 24.59 -7.97 21.60
N TYR A 275 24.96 -7.39 22.75
CA TYR A 275 26.28 -6.80 22.92
C TYR A 275 27.19 -7.54 23.91
N THR A 276 28.49 -7.52 23.63
CA THR A 276 29.57 -7.77 24.58
C THR A 276 29.60 -6.64 25.62
N SER A 277 30.34 -6.83 26.71
CA SER A 277 30.46 -5.82 27.76
C SER A 277 31.39 -4.62 27.42
N SER A 278 32.03 -4.53 26.24
CA SER A 278 33.14 -3.57 26.06
C SER A 278 33.56 -3.18 24.61
N THR A 279 33.32 -1.90 24.26
CA THR A 279 34.16 -0.93 23.49
C THR A 279 34.51 -1.08 21.99
N ILE A 280 34.57 0.08 21.31
CA ILE A 280 34.56 0.33 19.84
C ILE A 280 35.82 1.06 19.33
N SER A 281 36.23 0.79 18.07
CA SER A 281 37.34 1.46 17.36
C SER A 281 36.87 2.60 16.43
N VAL A 282 37.81 3.38 15.89
CA VAL A 282 37.61 4.85 15.73
C VAL A 282 37.33 5.35 14.31
N THR A 283 37.83 4.70 13.25
CA THR A 283 37.98 5.35 11.94
C THR A 283 36.72 5.53 11.10
N THR A 284 35.73 4.64 11.18
CA THR A 284 34.52 4.71 10.32
C THR A 284 33.57 5.83 10.75
N VAL A 285 33.66 6.30 11.99
CA VAL A 285 32.80 7.36 12.56
C VAL A 285 33.05 8.73 11.90
N ALA A 286 34.27 8.96 11.41
CA ALA A 286 34.74 10.30 11.03
C ALA A 286 33.98 10.95 9.86
N ASN A 287 33.59 10.17 8.84
CA ASN A 287 33.03 10.72 7.59
C ASN A 287 31.51 10.96 7.63
N SER A 288 30.85 10.63 8.75
CA SER A 288 29.41 10.86 8.96
C SER A 288 29.14 11.61 10.27
N ASP A 289 30.17 12.18 10.90
CA ASP A 289 30.02 13.26 11.86
C ASP A 289 29.79 14.58 11.09
N TRP A 290 28.89 15.43 11.57
CA TRP A 290 28.74 16.78 11.04
C TRP A 290 29.95 17.68 11.36
N ARG A 291 30.75 17.28 12.35
CA ARG A 291 32.06 17.87 12.68
C ARG A 291 33.20 17.42 11.74
N TYR A 292 32.91 16.58 10.74
CA TYR A 292 33.85 16.28 9.65
C TYR A 292 34.33 17.57 8.96
N ILE A 293 35.55 17.53 8.43
CA ILE A 293 36.18 18.61 7.68
C ILE A 293 36.91 17.97 6.50
N SER A 294 36.58 18.34 5.27
CA SER A 294 37.38 18.00 4.10
C SER A 294 38.55 18.98 3.91
N ASP A 295 39.60 18.51 3.24
CA ASP A 295 40.70 19.36 2.75
C ASP A 295 40.19 20.56 1.92
N ALA A 296 39.02 20.43 1.27
CA ALA A 296 38.42 21.48 0.46
C ALA A 296 37.78 22.60 1.31
N ALA A 297 37.04 22.25 2.36
CA ALA A 297 36.49 23.25 3.29
C ALA A 297 37.61 23.96 4.07
N LEU A 298 38.65 23.23 4.49
CA LEU A 298 39.82 23.81 5.14
C LEU A 298 40.61 24.75 4.20
N ALA A 299 40.78 24.36 2.93
CA ALA A 299 41.45 25.20 1.94
C ALA A 299 40.66 26.48 1.61
N GLU A 300 39.32 26.42 1.56
CA GLU A 300 38.49 27.59 1.33
C GLU A 300 38.45 28.51 2.55
N ALA A 301 38.37 27.98 3.76
CA ALA A 301 38.48 28.77 4.99
C ALA A 301 39.82 29.53 5.06
N GLN A 302 40.94 28.89 4.70
CA GLN A 302 42.23 29.55 4.59
C GLN A 302 42.24 30.60 3.46
N ARG A 303 41.63 30.32 2.30
CA ARG A 303 41.55 31.26 1.18
C ARG A 303 40.79 32.54 1.56
N VAL A 304 39.70 32.41 2.32
CA VAL A 304 38.90 33.53 2.83
C VAL A 304 39.68 34.32 3.90
N ALA A 305 40.33 33.63 4.85
CA ALA A 305 41.17 34.27 5.86
C ALA A 305 42.34 35.05 5.24
N ASP A 306 43.04 34.46 4.25
CA ASP A 306 44.14 35.10 3.51
C ASP A 306 43.69 36.31 2.66
N GLU A 307 42.43 36.35 2.23
CA GLU A 307 41.85 37.46 1.45
C GLU A 307 41.37 38.61 2.33
N LEU A 308 40.71 38.31 3.46
CA LEU A 308 40.03 39.30 4.29
C LEU A 308 40.88 39.84 5.46
N ILE A 309 41.76 39.02 6.04
CA ILE A 309 42.44 39.36 7.29
C ILE A 309 43.79 40.06 7.03
N THR A 310 44.05 41.12 7.78
CA THR A 310 45.28 41.92 7.65
C THR A 310 46.02 42.05 8.98
N SER A 311 47.35 42.19 8.94
CA SER A 311 48.25 42.13 10.09
C SER A 311 48.20 43.34 11.05
N GLY A 312 47.05 44.01 11.15
CA GLY A 312 46.76 45.12 12.05
C GLY A 312 45.33 45.17 12.58
N MET A 313 44.49 44.18 12.24
CA MET A 313 43.15 44.01 12.82
C MET A 313 43.25 43.49 14.27
N SER A 314 42.32 43.94 15.10
CA SER A 314 42.05 43.36 16.43
C SER A 314 41.18 42.10 16.34
N ASP A 315 41.18 41.27 17.39
CA ASP A 315 40.33 40.07 17.52
C ASP A 315 38.87 40.35 17.12
N TYR A 316 38.33 41.48 17.57
CA TYR A 316 36.97 41.94 17.24
C TYR A 316 36.76 42.20 15.74
N GLU A 317 37.71 42.87 15.08
CA GLU A 317 37.63 43.18 13.65
C GLU A 317 37.76 41.90 12.80
N VAL A 318 38.60 40.95 13.22
CA VAL A 318 38.73 39.62 12.61
C VAL A 318 37.41 38.84 12.72
N VAL A 319 36.92 38.65 13.95
CA VAL A 319 35.70 37.87 14.23
C VAL A 319 34.48 38.48 13.53
N LYS A 320 34.35 39.81 13.51
CA LYS A 320 33.26 40.47 12.79
C LYS A 320 33.38 40.28 11.27
N THR A 321 34.57 40.48 10.70
CA THR A 321 34.78 40.37 9.24
C THR A 321 34.47 38.97 8.71
N LEU A 322 34.82 37.92 9.47
CA LEU A 322 34.53 36.53 9.11
C LEU A 322 33.06 36.15 9.33
N HIS A 323 32.41 36.72 10.35
CA HIS A 323 30.97 36.59 10.58
C HIS A 323 30.18 37.22 9.43
N ASP A 324 30.45 38.49 9.14
CA ASP A 324 29.82 39.27 8.08
C ASP A 324 29.97 38.59 6.71
N TYR A 325 31.14 38.00 6.43
CA TYR A 325 31.37 37.19 5.24
C TYR A 325 30.43 35.98 5.21
N LEU A 326 30.42 35.16 6.26
CA LEU A 326 29.63 33.92 6.31
C LEU A 326 28.12 34.18 6.11
N VAL A 327 27.56 35.17 6.82
CA VAL A 327 26.12 35.51 6.75
C VAL A 327 25.72 36.32 5.50
N THR A 328 26.67 36.58 4.59
CA THR A 328 26.40 37.20 3.28
C THR A 328 26.80 36.32 2.09
N HIS A 329 27.44 35.17 2.34
CA HIS A 329 27.89 34.21 1.33
C HIS A 329 27.28 32.80 1.51
N CYS A 330 26.41 32.62 2.52
CA CYS A 330 25.59 31.44 2.72
C CYS A 330 24.13 31.83 2.97
N ASP A 331 23.19 31.20 2.25
CA ASP A 331 21.75 31.29 2.46
C ASP A 331 21.27 30.12 3.36
N TYR A 332 20.28 30.36 4.21
CA TYR A 332 19.74 29.29 5.05
C TYR A 332 18.94 28.25 4.24
N ASP A 333 19.22 26.98 4.48
CA ASP A 333 18.65 25.86 3.74
C ASP A 333 17.26 25.48 4.28
N TYR A 334 16.24 26.17 3.77
CA TYR A 334 14.83 25.93 4.06
C TYR A 334 14.32 24.54 3.62
N ARG A 335 15.15 23.66 3.01
CA ARG A 335 14.76 22.25 2.76
C ARG A 335 14.51 21.45 4.05
N VAL A 336 14.92 21.98 5.22
CA VAL A 336 14.64 21.40 6.53
C VAL A 336 13.13 21.33 6.80
N ASP A 337 12.38 22.37 6.44
CA ASP A 337 10.94 22.49 6.74
C ASP A 337 10.08 21.55 5.91
N ILE A 338 10.62 21.04 4.80
CA ILE A 338 9.99 20.04 3.91
C ILE A 338 10.63 18.65 4.02
N GLY A 339 11.55 18.45 4.98
CA GLY A 339 12.15 17.14 5.27
C GLY A 339 13.09 16.57 4.21
N ASN A 340 13.63 17.40 3.30
CA ASN A 340 14.45 16.96 2.15
C ASN A 340 15.87 17.58 2.20
N MET A 341 16.52 17.48 3.36
CA MET A 341 17.79 18.14 3.67
C MET A 341 19.02 17.33 3.21
N PRO A 342 19.91 17.88 2.35
CA PRO A 342 21.21 17.25 2.06
C PRO A 342 22.11 17.21 3.29
N PHE A 343 22.81 16.08 3.53
CA PHE A 343 23.70 15.96 4.69
C PHE A 343 24.83 17.02 4.72
N VAL A 344 25.32 17.42 3.54
CA VAL A 344 26.37 18.45 3.38
C VAL A 344 25.97 19.82 3.95
N SER A 345 24.66 20.13 4.02
CA SER A 345 24.16 21.37 4.62
C SER A 345 24.35 21.42 6.15
N TYR A 346 24.60 20.28 6.81
CA TYR A 346 25.00 20.23 8.23
C TYR A 346 26.52 20.37 8.42
N GLN A 347 27.31 20.46 7.35
CA GLN A 347 28.78 20.49 7.37
C GLN A 347 29.31 21.83 6.85
N ALA A 348 30.59 22.14 7.13
CA ALA A 348 31.21 23.40 6.70
C ALA A 348 31.25 23.55 5.16
N GLU A 349 31.29 22.43 4.44
CA GLU A 349 31.22 22.35 2.98
C GLU A 349 29.91 22.96 2.43
N GLY A 350 28.79 22.84 3.13
CA GLY A 350 27.51 23.45 2.73
C GLY A 350 27.63 24.96 2.65
N ALA A 351 28.10 25.59 3.74
CA ALA A 351 28.27 27.03 3.78
C ALA A 351 29.41 27.51 2.88
N LEU A 352 30.63 26.99 3.06
CA LEU A 352 31.84 27.51 2.39
C LEU A 352 31.92 27.16 0.89
N LEU A 353 31.37 26.01 0.46
CA LEU A 353 31.53 25.52 -0.93
C LEU A 353 30.20 25.45 -1.71
N LYS A 354 29.04 25.52 -1.05
CA LYS A 354 27.72 25.51 -1.70
C LYS A 354 26.88 26.77 -1.43
N GLY A 355 27.29 27.63 -0.51
CA GLY A 355 26.53 28.80 -0.09
C GLY A 355 25.14 28.46 0.48
N THR A 356 24.95 27.23 0.98
CA THR A 356 23.66 26.78 1.56
C THR A 356 23.89 25.81 2.72
N ALA A 357 23.32 26.12 3.89
CA ALA A 357 23.52 25.32 5.10
C ALA A 357 22.36 25.42 6.11
N VAL A 358 22.39 24.57 7.13
CA VAL A 358 21.65 24.73 8.39
C VAL A 358 22.63 24.90 9.55
N CYS A 359 22.14 25.08 10.78
CA CYS A 359 22.94 25.51 11.95
C CYS A 359 24.28 24.76 12.16
N GLY A 360 24.32 23.44 11.98
CA GLY A 360 25.57 22.67 12.06
C GLY A 360 26.63 23.13 11.04
N GLY A 361 26.20 23.42 9.81
CA GLY A 361 27.08 23.88 8.73
C GLY A 361 27.57 25.32 8.92
N TYR A 362 26.70 26.23 9.37
CA TYR A 362 27.09 27.59 9.76
C TYR A 362 28.12 27.55 10.88
N ALA A 363 27.82 26.86 11.98
CA ALA A 363 28.67 26.85 13.14
C ALA A 363 30.04 26.18 12.86
N LYS A 364 30.05 25.10 12.08
CA LYS A 364 31.30 24.43 11.68
C LYS A 364 32.12 25.24 10.66
N ALA A 365 31.47 25.95 9.74
CA ALA A 365 32.16 26.87 8.83
C ALA A 365 32.78 28.06 9.57
N PHE A 366 32.10 28.61 10.56
CA PHE A 366 32.62 29.71 11.36
C PHE A 366 33.82 29.28 12.22
N GLU A 367 33.78 28.07 12.81
CA GLU A 367 34.94 27.45 13.48
C GLU A 367 36.17 27.37 12.55
N LEU A 368 36.01 26.89 11.31
CA LEU A 368 37.12 26.83 10.35
C LEU A 368 37.68 28.20 9.95
N LEU A 369 36.81 29.20 9.77
CA LEU A 369 37.22 30.58 9.45
C LEU A 369 38.02 31.21 10.59
N LEU A 370 37.58 30.99 11.84
CA LEU A 370 38.26 31.47 13.05
C LEU A 370 39.59 30.75 13.31
N ASP A 371 39.64 29.43 13.10
CA ASP A 371 40.86 28.63 13.18
C ASP A 371 41.91 29.10 12.16
N ALA A 372 41.49 29.34 10.90
CA ALA A 372 42.37 29.86 9.84
C ALA A 372 42.92 31.27 10.13
N ALA A 373 42.17 32.08 10.89
CA ALA A 373 42.61 33.39 11.37
C ALA A 373 43.33 33.36 12.73
N GLY A 374 43.39 32.20 13.40
CA GLY A 374 44.06 32.01 14.68
C GLY A 374 43.28 32.50 15.92
N ILE A 375 41.96 32.67 15.82
CA ILE A 375 41.10 33.09 16.94
C ILE A 375 40.61 31.86 17.73
N PRO A 376 40.85 31.77 19.07
CA PRO A 376 40.34 30.67 19.87
C PRO A 376 38.82 30.63 19.88
N ASN A 377 38.24 29.47 19.56
CA ASN A 377 36.80 29.27 19.45
C ASN A 377 36.43 27.81 19.75
N VAL A 378 35.13 27.51 19.85
CA VAL A 378 34.61 26.14 19.91
C VAL A 378 33.15 26.10 19.46
N THR A 379 32.78 25.16 18.58
CA THR A 379 31.37 24.86 18.28
C THR A 379 30.70 24.10 19.44
N ILE A 380 29.51 24.54 19.86
CA ILE A 380 28.68 23.91 20.90
C ILE A 380 27.24 23.68 20.42
N THR A 381 26.53 22.81 21.13
CA THR A 381 25.11 22.50 20.86
C THR A 381 24.21 22.75 22.08
N GLY A 382 22.90 22.92 21.82
CA GLY A 382 21.86 23.14 22.83
C GLY A 382 20.49 23.29 22.18
N PHE A 383 19.60 24.13 22.75
CA PHE A 383 18.25 24.34 22.22
C PHE A 383 17.94 25.80 21.92
N ALA A 384 17.47 26.08 20.70
CA ALA A 384 16.91 27.36 20.27
C ALA A 384 15.90 27.10 19.12
N GLY A 385 14.60 27.25 19.37
CA GLY A 385 13.53 26.79 18.46
C GLY A 385 13.38 25.27 18.39
N GLY A 386 14.46 24.56 18.06
CA GLY A 386 14.64 23.12 18.14
C GLY A 386 15.97 22.75 18.80
N TYR A 387 16.54 21.59 18.47
CA TYR A 387 17.95 21.28 18.75
C TYR A 387 18.84 22.08 17.79
N HIS A 388 19.91 22.70 18.28
CA HIS A 388 20.60 23.78 17.59
C HIS A 388 22.12 23.81 17.88
N ALA A 389 22.90 24.40 16.98
CA ALA A 389 24.36 24.48 17.03
C ALA A 389 24.87 25.91 16.70
N TRP A 390 25.88 26.37 17.44
CA TRP A 390 26.50 27.70 17.29
C TRP A 390 27.90 27.72 17.94
N ASN A 391 28.59 28.87 18.01
CA ASN A 391 29.97 28.96 18.49
C ASN A 391 30.12 29.73 19.80
N LEU A 392 31.16 29.40 20.56
CA LEU A 392 31.80 30.30 21.53
C LEU A 392 33.12 30.80 20.96
N VAL A 393 33.46 32.07 21.18
CA VAL A 393 34.65 32.74 20.61
C VAL A 393 35.36 33.58 21.68
N GLU A 394 36.69 33.56 21.70
CA GLU A 394 37.52 34.40 22.56
C GLU A 394 37.94 35.71 21.85
N VAL A 395 37.61 36.85 22.45
CA VAL A 395 37.94 38.20 21.96
C VAL A 395 38.49 39.05 23.10
N ASP A 396 39.68 39.63 22.93
CA ASP A 396 40.44 40.33 23.98
C ASP A 396 40.68 39.47 25.26
N GLY A 397 40.75 38.14 25.11
CA GLY A 397 40.88 37.21 26.23
C GLY A 397 39.61 37.06 27.09
N GLN A 398 38.42 37.26 26.50
CA GLN A 398 37.11 37.01 27.10
C GLN A 398 36.25 36.19 26.14
N TRP A 399 35.47 35.25 26.68
CA TRP A 399 34.62 34.37 25.88
C TRP A 399 33.21 34.94 25.69
N TYR A 400 32.65 34.78 24.49
CA TYR A 400 31.30 35.20 24.09
C TYR A 400 30.65 34.16 23.18
N HIS A 401 29.33 34.15 23.07
CA HIS A 401 28.60 33.39 22.05
C HIS A 401 28.60 34.12 20.70
N VAL A 402 28.58 33.38 19.59
CA VAL A 402 28.23 33.86 18.25
C VAL A 402 27.33 32.82 17.57
N ASP A 403 26.24 33.25 16.96
CA ASP A 403 25.34 32.37 16.18
C ASP A 403 25.01 32.97 14.82
N ALA A 404 25.90 32.71 13.86
CA ALA A 404 25.75 33.12 12.47
C ALA A 404 24.47 32.59 11.80
N THR A 405 23.80 31.56 12.36
CA THR A 405 22.52 31.07 11.84
C THR A 405 21.35 31.98 12.24
N TRP A 406 21.37 32.54 13.45
CA TRP A 406 20.31 33.42 13.93
C TRP A 406 20.54 34.88 13.53
N ASP A 407 21.78 35.25 13.24
CA ASP A 407 22.16 36.57 12.68
C ASP A 407 22.07 36.65 11.14
N ASP A 408 21.78 35.53 10.47
CA ASP A 408 21.55 35.46 9.03
C ASP A 408 20.33 36.32 8.58
N PRO A 409 20.50 37.25 7.62
CA PRO A 409 19.39 38.07 7.11
C PRO A 409 18.26 37.23 6.49
N THR A 410 18.59 36.18 5.74
CA THR A 410 17.66 35.32 5.00
C THR A 410 16.71 34.55 5.92
N VAL A 411 17.16 34.13 7.11
CA VAL A 411 16.37 33.40 8.12
C VAL A 411 15.16 34.19 8.61
N ARG A 412 15.25 35.53 8.58
CA ARG A 412 14.15 36.44 9.00
C ARG A 412 13.69 37.40 7.89
N GLY A 413 14.14 37.20 6.64
CA GLY A 413 13.78 38.03 5.49
C GLY A 413 14.25 39.49 5.60
N GLY A 414 15.42 39.72 6.22
CA GLY A 414 16.11 41.00 6.32
C GLY A 414 16.92 41.36 5.06
N ASP A 415 17.28 42.64 4.95
CA ASP A 415 18.15 43.17 3.88
C ASP A 415 19.52 43.65 4.43
N TYR A 416 19.83 43.36 5.69
CA TYR A 416 20.98 43.89 6.44
C TYR A 416 21.51 42.86 7.44
N ILE A 417 22.78 42.96 7.84
CA ILE A 417 23.43 42.01 8.74
C ILE A 417 22.93 42.24 10.18
N ARG A 418 22.53 41.17 10.87
CA ARG A 418 22.14 41.23 12.28
C ARG A 418 23.32 40.92 13.18
N TYR A 419 23.24 41.38 14.42
CA TYR A 419 24.23 41.15 15.48
C TYR A 419 23.51 40.90 16.81
N ASP A 420 22.39 40.20 16.72
CA ASP A 420 21.49 39.82 17.82
C ASP A 420 22.05 38.64 18.61
N TYR A 421 22.95 37.85 18.02
CA TYR A 421 23.61 36.71 18.68
C TYR A 421 25.14 36.78 18.60
N PHE A 422 25.68 37.75 17.87
CA PHE A 422 27.10 38.09 17.78
C PHE A 422 27.66 38.68 19.09
N LEU A 423 28.68 37.99 19.64
CA LEU A 423 29.45 38.32 20.84
C LEU A 423 28.63 38.49 22.14
N LYS A 424 27.60 37.68 22.34
CA LYS A 424 26.70 37.81 23.52
C LYS A 424 27.19 37.06 24.76
N SER A 425 26.80 37.55 25.94
CA SER A 425 26.99 36.83 27.20
C SER A 425 25.97 35.69 27.40
N ASP A 426 26.27 34.76 28.31
CA ASP A 426 25.37 33.67 28.74
C ASP A 426 23.94 34.20 29.02
N LYS A 427 23.89 35.37 29.66
CA LYS A 427 22.67 36.04 30.11
C LYS A 427 21.81 36.50 28.94
N VAL A 428 22.41 37.07 27.90
CA VAL A 428 21.66 37.57 26.73
C VAL A 428 21.08 36.40 25.93
N MET A 429 21.87 35.35 25.73
CA MET A 429 21.45 34.13 25.03
C MET A 429 20.20 33.49 25.67
N VAL A 430 20.22 33.28 27.00
CA VAL A 430 19.05 32.79 27.77
C VAL A 430 17.85 33.74 27.69
N SER A 431 18.09 35.05 27.62
CA SER A 431 17.00 36.04 27.55
C SER A 431 16.32 36.15 26.18
N ARG A 432 16.89 35.52 25.14
CA ARG A 432 16.38 35.59 23.76
C ARG A 432 15.76 34.26 23.31
N SER A 433 16.53 33.18 23.25
CA SER A 433 16.03 31.90 22.72
C SER A 433 16.85 30.66 23.12
N HIS A 434 18.17 30.80 23.28
CA HIS A 434 19.10 29.69 23.53
C HIS A 434 19.11 29.22 24.98
N ARG A 435 19.15 27.90 25.18
CA ARG A 435 19.15 27.25 26.51
C ARG A 435 19.79 25.86 26.46
N ASP A 436 20.04 25.30 27.64
CA ASP A 436 20.41 23.90 27.86
C ASP A 436 21.59 23.41 27.00
N TRP A 437 22.68 24.19 27.00
CA TRP A 437 23.83 24.01 26.11
C TRP A 437 25.07 23.38 26.77
N GLU A 438 26.00 22.91 25.92
CA GLU A 438 27.30 22.37 26.33
C GLU A 438 28.18 23.44 26.99
N THR A 439 28.31 23.38 28.32
CA THR A 439 28.98 24.39 29.15
C THR A 439 30.50 24.22 29.16
N VAL A 440 31.15 24.47 28.01
CA VAL A 440 32.61 24.39 27.82
C VAL A 440 33.33 25.61 28.40
N HIS A 441 32.82 26.81 28.11
CA HIS A 441 33.28 28.09 28.66
C HIS A 441 32.08 28.87 29.24
N ALA A 442 32.35 29.90 30.04
CA ALA A 442 31.32 30.77 30.64
C ALA A 442 31.47 32.20 30.10
N CYS A 443 30.48 32.66 29.35
CA CYS A 443 30.48 33.93 28.65
C CYS A 443 29.97 35.06 29.55
N THR A 444 30.75 35.37 30.59
CA THR A 444 30.35 36.32 31.65
C THR A 444 30.61 37.80 31.34
N SER A 445 31.27 38.10 30.21
CA SER A 445 31.59 39.48 29.82
C SER A 445 30.42 40.15 29.09
N THR A 446 29.92 41.26 29.63
CA THR A 446 28.80 42.02 29.05
C THR A 446 29.25 43.11 28.07
N LYS A 447 30.48 43.02 27.53
CA LYS A 447 31.11 44.07 26.69
C LYS A 447 30.32 44.37 25.41
N TYR A 448 29.68 43.34 24.85
CA TYR A 448 28.95 43.36 23.58
C TYR A 448 27.49 42.87 23.73
N ASP A 449 26.94 42.95 24.95
CA ASP A 449 25.54 42.61 25.24
C ASP A 449 24.52 43.52 24.53
N ALA A 450 24.94 44.72 24.12
CA ALA A 450 24.16 45.58 23.24
C ALA A 450 24.35 45.17 21.78
N ASP A 451 23.31 45.33 20.96
CA ASP A 451 23.33 44.91 19.57
C ASP A 451 24.19 45.84 18.70
N LEU A 452 25.05 45.25 17.88
CA LEU A 452 26.22 45.90 17.27
C LEU A 452 25.98 46.35 15.82
N LEU A 453 24.82 46.96 15.58
CA LEU A 453 24.49 47.51 14.27
C LEU A 453 25.41 48.68 13.93
N ASP A 454 25.93 48.68 12.70
CA ASP A 454 26.68 49.80 12.12
C ASP A 454 25.71 50.96 11.78
N SER A 455 26.22 52.15 11.42
CA SER A 455 25.35 53.31 11.17
C SER A 455 24.43 53.22 9.94
N ALA A 456 24.68 52.28 9.03
CA ALA A 456 23.81 51.94 7.91
C ALA A 456 22.89 50.77 8.27
N ASP A 457 23.41 49.69 8.87
CA ASP A 457 22.60 48.55 9.35
C ASP A 457 21.53 49.03 10.35
N GLN A 458 21.88 49.91 11.30
CA GLN A 458 20.95 50.51 12.26
C GLN A 458 19.88 51.35 11.56
N ALA A 459 20.24 52.10 10.50
CA ALA A 459 19.25 52.91 9.77
C ALA A 459 18.26 52.05 8.97
N ILE A 460 18.68 50.86 8.51
CA ILE A 460 17.81 49.87 7.88
C ILE A 460 16.94 49.18 8.94
N ALA A 461 17.52 48.81 10.09
CA ALA A 461 16.80 48.23 11.23
C ALA A 461 15.72 49.18 11.77
N ASP A 462 16.05 50.45 12.03
CA ASP A 462 15.12 51.48 12.50
C ASP A 462 13.96 51.67 11.51
N ALA A 463 14.27 51.81 10.22
CA ALA A 463 13.26 51.98 9.18
C ALA A 463 12.38 50.73 9.01
N ARG A 464 12.94 49.53 9.21
CA ARG A 464 12.20 48.27 9.20
C ARG A 464 11.28 48.14 10.43
N GLN A 465 11.77 48.48 11.62
CA GLN A 465 10.97 48.49 12.84
C GLN A 465 9.81 49.49 12.72
N GLU A 466 10.00 50.66 12.09
CA GLU A 466 8.91 51.58 11.78
C GLU A 466 7.82 50.95 10.90
N GLN A 467 8.17 50.06 9.95
CA GLN A 467 7.18 49.31 9.17
C GLN A 467 6.49 48.20 9.99
N VAL A 468 7.26 47.45 10.79
CA VAL A 468 6.73 46.39 11.67
C VAL A 468 5.76 46.97 12.70
N ASP A 469 6.13 48.06 13.38
CA ASP A 469 5.30 48.78 14.34
C ASP A 469 4.03 49.34 13.68
N ALA A 470 4.13 49.87 12.46
CA ALA A 470 2.97 50.36 11.70
C ALA A 470 1.98 49.24 11.34
N ILE A 471 2.46 48.04 10.98
CA ILE A 471 1.60 46.88 10.70
C ILE A 471 1.02 46.33 12.00
N LEU A 472 1.81 46.22 13.08
CA LEU A 472 1.33 45.82 14.42
C LEU A 472 0.23 46.75 14.94
N ALA A 473 0.36 48.06 14.74
CA ALA A 473 -0.67 49.05 15.09
C ALA A 473 -1.99 48.85 14.31
N LEU A 474 -1.94 48.27 13.11
CA LEU A 474 -3.11 47.89 12.30
C LEU A 474 -3.69 46.52 12.70
N CYS A 475 -2.87 45.61 13.23
CA CYS A 475 -3.32 44.33 13.80
C CYS A 475 -3.99 44.50 15.17
N ALA A 476 -3.53 45.44 15.99
CA ALA A 476 -3.97 45.62 17.39
C ALA A 476 -5.51 45.70 17.61
N PRO A 477 -6.33 46.32 16.75
CA PRO A 477 -7.80 46.33 16.92
C PRO A 477 -8.46 44.96 16.76
N ALA A 478 -7.91 44.07 15.92
CA ALA A 478 -8.40 42.71 15.80
C ALA A 478 -7.99 41.87 17.02
N LEU A 479 -6.78 42.09 17.52
CA LEU A 479 -6.23 41.35 18.66
C LEU A 479 -7.02 41.54 19.97
N THR A 480 -7.79 42.62 20.12
CA THR A 480 -8.69 42.78 21.29
C THR A 480 -9.92 41.86 21.26
N ASP A 481 -10.26 41.28 20.11
CA ASP A 481 -11.41 40.36 19.96
C ASP A 481 -10.99 38.87 20.04
N VAL A 482 -9.71 38.57 20.32
CA VAL A 482 -9.21 37.19 20.46
C VAL A 482 -9.86 36.52 21.69
N PRO A 483 -10.62 35.42 21.53
CA PRO A 483 -11.30 34.79 22.66
C PRO A 483 -10.31 34.16 23.64
N THR A 484 -10.40 34.50 24.92
CA THR A 484 -9.72 33.75 25.99
C THR A 484 -10.69 32.74 26.59
N TRP A 485 -10.27 31.48 26.68
CA TRP A 485 -11.09 30.37 27.20
C TRP A 485 -10.38 29.66 28.33
N THR A 486 -11.12 29.31 29.38
CA THR A 486 -10.67 28.27 30.31
C THR A 486 -10.79 26.89 29.67
N GLN A 487 -10.05 25.92 30.19
CA GLN A 487 -10.12 24.52 29.74
C GLN A 487 -11.56 23.96 29.78
N ALA A 488 -12.38 24.39 30.74
CA ALA A 488 -13.78 23.97 30.86
C ALA A 488 -14.67 24.56 29.77
N GLU A 489 -14.37 25.77 29.28
CA GLU A 489 -15.11 26.42 28.19
C GLU A 489 -14.73 25.81 26.83
N LEU A 490 -13.44 25.58 26.57
CA LEU A 490 -12.97 24.78 25.42
C LEU A 490 -13.63 23.38 25.38
N GLN A 491 -13.74 22.72 26.53
CA GLN A 491 -14.41 21.43 26.65
C GLN A 491 -15.95 21.49 26.48
N ALA A 492 -16.56 22.67 26.62
CA ALA A 492 -17.98 22.88 26.37
C ALA A 492 -18.30 23.23 24.89
N LEU A 493 -17.30 23.62 24.08
CA LEU A 493 -17.49 23.88 22.65
C LEU A 493 -17.85 22.60 21.88
N THR A 494 -18.70 22.73 20.86
CA THR A 494 -18.95 21.65 19.89
C THR A 494 -17.76 21.40 18.97
N ASP A 495 -17.66 20.22 18.37
CA ASP A 495 -16.58 19.89 17.42
C ASP A 495 -16.55 20.87 16.22
N GLN A 496 -17.69 21.44 15.81
CA GLN A 496 -17.77 22.52 14.81
C GLN A 496 -17.17 23.83 15.33
N GLN A 497 -17.54 24.27 16.54
CA GLN A 497 -17.00 25.51 17.12
C GLN A 497 -15.49 25.45 17.36
N LEU A 498 -14.94 24.26 17.67
CA LEU A 498 -13.49 24.07 17.72
C LEU A 498 -12.87 24.17 16.31
N SER A 499 -13.51 23.61 15.27
CA SER A 499 -13.05 23.76 13.89
C SER A 499 -13.06 25.22 13.43
N ASP A 500 -14.11 25.98 13.75
CA ASP A 500 -14.24 27.40 13.40
C ASP A 500 -13.26 28.28 14.20
N ALA A 501 -12.92 27.88 15.42
CA ALA A 501 -11.98 28.59 16.30
C ALA A 501 -10.49 28.28 16.05
N LEU A 502 -10.16 27.26 15.25
CA LEU A 502 -8.79 26.77 15.10
C LEU A 502 -7.83 27.82 14.49
N TYR A 503 -8.36 28.75 13.70
CA TYR A 503 -7.60 29.84 13.10
C TYR A 503 -8.22 31.20 13.43
N PHE A 504 -7.43 32.09 14.03
CA PHE A 504 -7.77 33.50 14.14
C PHE A 504 -7.23 34.25 12.91
N THR A 505 -8.00 35.17 12.33
CA THR A 505 -7.63 35.86 11.08
C THR A 505 -7.75 37.37 11.25
N ILE A 506 -6.68 38.10 10.92
CA ILE A 506 -6.60 39.56 10.90
C ILE A 506 -6.62 40.01 9.43
N ASP A 507 -7.63 40.77 9.04
CA ASP A 507 -7.75 41.37 7.72
C ASP A 507 -6.90 42.65 7.63
N LEU A 508 -6.03 42.72 6.62
CA LEU A 508 -5.15 43.84 6.29
C LEU A 508 -5.39 44.35 4.85
N SER A 509 -6.52 44.02 4.22
CA SER A 509 -6.86 44.47 2.86
C SER A 509 -6.99 46.00 2.74
N ASP A 510 -7.57 46.65 3.76
CA ASP A 510 -7.68 48.11 3.89
C ASP A 510 -6.47 48.75 4.63
N ALA A 511 -5.39 48.00 4.90
CA ALA A 511 -4.23 48.48 5.68
C ALA A 511 -3.41 49.61 5.03
N GLY A 512 -3.61 49.86 3.73
CA GLY A 512 -2.81 50.83 2.95
C GLY A 512 -1.42 50.35 2.54
N PHE A 513 -1.00 49.16 2.98
CA PHE A 513 0.20 48.46 2.52
C PHE A 513 -0.11 47.55 1.32
N ASP A 514 0.88 47.32 0.46
CA ASP A 514 0.79 46.32 -0.61
C ASP A 514 1.18 44.91 -0.11
N SER A 515 0.82 43.88 -0.89
CA SER A 515 1.03 42.48 -0.53
C SER A 515 2.51 42.07 -0.43
N ASN A 516 3.43 42.72 -1.14
CA ASN A 516 4.86 42.42 -1.01
C ASN A 516 5.42 43.03 0.27
N THR A 517 5.02 44.26 0.60
CA THR A 517 5.43 44.92 1.85
C THR A 517 4.88 44.18 3.08
N LEU A 518 3.61 43.76 3.08
CA LEU A 518 3.07 42.92 4.15
C LEU A 518 3.77 41.55 4.20
N SER A 519 4.02 40.90 3.07
CA SER A 519 4.72 39.61 3.02
C SER A 519 6.14 39.72 3.59
N LYS A 520 6.89 40.78 3.26
CA LYS A 520 8.26 41.01 3.71
C LYS A 520 8.40 41.09 5.24
N TYR A 521 7.44 41.74 5.91
CA TYR A 521 7.47 41.92 7.36
C TYR A 521 6.58 40.92 8.14
N SER A 522 5.85 40.06 7.41
CA SER A 522 4.86 39.12 7.99
C SER A 522 5.38 38.24 9.13
N ARG A 523 6.62 37.73 9.03
CA ARG A 523 7.23 36.92 10.10
C ARG A 523 7.48 37.71 11.38
N GLU A 524 8.10 38.89 11.28
CA GLU A 524 8.40 39.73 12.44
C GLU A 524 7.13 40.28 13.10
N VAL A 525 6.10 40.58 12.31
CA VAL A 525 4.75 40.93 12.81
C VAL A 525 4.08 39.72 13.47
N ALA A 526 4.22 38.51 12.92
CA ALA A 526 3.63 37.30 13.51
C ALA A 526 4.33 36.90 14.83
N ASP A 527 5.66 36.88 14.88
CA ASP A 527 6.47 36.63 16.07
C ASP A 527 6.04 37.59 17.21
N ALA A 528 6.04 38.90 16.93
CA ALA A 528 5.68 39.92 17.92
C ALA A 528 4.22 39.87 18.38
N ILE A 529 3.31 39.24 17.61
CA ILE A 529 1.93 38.96 18.04
C ILE A 529 1.88 37.72 18.93
N ILE A 530 2.60 36.65 18.59
CA ILE A 530 2.66 35.40 19.37
C ILE A 530 3.26 35.64 20.76
N ASP A 531 4.31 36.47 20.86
CA ASP A 531 4.90 36.89 22.14
C ASP A 531 3.90 37.60 23.08
N GLN A 532 2.83 38.17 22.53
CA GLN A 532 1.75 38.83 23.28
C GLN A 532 0.50 37.94 23.44
N HIS A 533 0.33 36.93 22.58
CA HIS A 533 -0.81 36.01 22.50
C HIS A 533 -0.34 34.55 22.48
N PRO A 534 0.06 33.98 23.65
CA PRO A 534 0.60 32.62 23.75
C PRO A 534 -0.43 31.51 23.47
N GLU A 535 -1.70 31.85 23.20
CA GLU A 535 -2.70 30.96 22.61
C GLU A 535 -2.42 30.63 21.13
N PHE A 536 -1.60 31.43 20.44
CA PHE A 536 -1.18 31.22 19.05
C PHE A 536 0.12 30.43 18.95
N ALA A 537 0.16 29.47 18.01
CA ALA A 537 1.30 28.60 17.77
C ALA A 537 2.24 29.12 16.68
N TYR A 538 1.66 29.67 15.62
CA TYR A 538 2.34 30.29 14.48
C TYR A 538 1.36 31.20 13.73
N GLY A 539 1.89 32.19 13.00
CA GLY A 539 1.13 33.04 12.08
C GLY A 539 1.64 32.92 10.65
N THR A 540 0.75 32.98 9.67
CA THR A 540 1.09 33.01 8.23
C THR A 540 0.37 34.16 7.53
N PHE A 541 1.01 34.76 6.52
CA PHE A 541 0.39 35.80 5.70
C PHE A 541 -0.15 35.24 4.39
N ASP A 542 -1.41 35.54 4.08
CA ASP A 542 -2.07 35.25 2.82
C ASP A 542 -2.03 36.50 1.93
N SER A 543 -1.16 36.49 0.91
CA SER A 543 -0.97 37.62 -0.01
C SER A 543 -2.09 37.82 -1.03
N ARG A 544 -3.12 36.97 -1.03
CA ARG A 544 -4.31 37.07 -1.90
C ARG A 544 -5.52 37.58 -1.13
N GLU A 545 -5.71 37.08 0.09
CA GLU A 545 -6.72 37.56 1.02
C GLU A 545 -6.27 38.78 1.83
N MET A 546 -4.99 39.17 1.71
CA MET A 546 -4.36 40.26 2.47
C MET A 546 -4.57 40.11 3.98
N SER A 547 -4.33 38.91 4.51
CA SER A 547 -4.65 38.59 5.91
C SER A 547 -3.55 37.81 6.63
N LEU A 548 -3.42 38.03 7.94
CA LEU A 548 -2.59 37.19 8.83
C LEU A 548 -3.47 36.14 9.51
N LYS A 549 -3.08 34.87 9.41
CA LYS A 549 -3.82 33.71 9.92
C LYS A 549 -2.99 33.03 11.00
N PHE A 550 -3.47 33.03 12.24
CA PHE A 550 -2.82 32.45 13.41
C PHE A 550 -3.50 31.15 13.82
N ARG A 551 -2.74 30.05 13.94
CA ARG A 551 -3.29 28.78 14.45
C ARG A 551 -3.32 28.79 15.97
N ARG A 552 -4.45 28.40 16.56
CA ARG A 552 -4.62 28.27 18.02
C ARG A 552 -4.21 26.89 18.53
N ASP A 553 -3.27 26.87 19.49
CA ASP A 553 -2.81 25.61 20.08
C ASP A 553 -3.72 25.09 21.20
N ASP A 554 -4.43 25.96 21.92
CA ASP A 554 -5.41 25.57 22.95
C ASP A 554 -6.61 24.81 22.35
N VAL A 555 -7.12 25.31 21.23
CA VAL A 555 -8.17 24.66 20.41
C VAL A 555 -7.66 23.34 19.80
N ALA A 556 -6.42 23.31 19.30
CA ALA A 556 -5.84 22.11 18.72
C ALA A 556 -5.62 21.00 19.77
N ALA A 557 -5.13 21.35 20.97
CA ALA A 557 -4.91 20.40 22.06
C ALA A 557 -6.21 19.76 22.56
N GLU A 558 -7.29 20.54 22.71
CA GLU A 558 -8.62 20.00 23.04
C GLU A 558 -9.16 19.09 21.93
N THR A 559 -8.94 19.47 20.66
CA THR A 559 -9.34 18.64 19.50
C THR A 559 -8.60 17.30 19.49
N GLN A 560 -7.28 17.30 19.73
CA GLN A 560 -6.47 16.08 19.86
C GLN A 560 -6.92 15.23 21.05
N ARG A 561 -7.22 15.84 22.21
CA ARG A 561 -7.73 15.12 23.39
C ARG A 561 -9.04 14.37 23.09
N ARG A 562 -9.97 14.98 22.34
CA ARG A 562 -11.21 14.32 21.91
C ARG A 562 -10.95 13.16 20.96
N GLN A 563 -9.99 13.30 20.04
CA GLN A 563 -9.59 12.23 19.13
C GLN A 563 -8.94 11.05 19.88
N ALA A 564 -8.08 11.33 20.86
CA ALA A 564 -7.46 10.31 21.70
C ALA A 564 -8.49 9.47 22.48
N ILE A 565 -9.50 10.12 23.09
CA ILE A 565 -10.58 9.40 23.80
C ILE A 565 -11.42 8.56 22.83
N LYS A 566 -11.86 9.12 21.70
CA LYS A 566 -12.61 8.37 20.67
C LYS A 566 -11.81 7.18 20.10
N LYS A 567 -10.47 7.27 20.10
CA LYS A 567 -9.56 6.17 19.76
C LYS A 567 -9.50 5.12 20.86
N GLU A 568 -9.29 5.52 22.12
CA GLU A 568 -9.23 4.61 23.27
C GLU A 568 -10.54 3.82 23.45
N GLU A 569 -11.70 4.48 23.34
CA GLU A 569 -13.02 3.83 23.38
C GLU A 569 -13.17 2.76 22.28
N LYS A 570 -12.65 3.04 21.07
CA LYS A 570 -12.65 2.08 19.95
C LYS A 570 -11.69 0.91 20.20
N GLU A 571 -10.51 1.16 20.74
CA GLU A 571 -9.51 0.13 21.07
C GLU A 571 -10.01 -0.78 22.20
N GLN A 572 -10.68 -0.23 23.22
CA GLN A 572 -11.35 -1.00 24.27
C GLN A 572 -12.51 -1.85 23.72
N GLN A 573 -13.33 -1.31 22.82
CA GLN A 573 -14.40 -2.09 22.17
C GLN A 573 -13.86 -3.18 21.24
N GLN A 574 -12.78 -2.92 20.49
CA GLN A 574 -12.13 -3.93 19.65
C GLN A 574 -11.54 -5.06 20.50
N ALA A 575 -10.80 -4.74 21.57
CA ALA A 575 -10.26 -5.74 22.49
C ALA A 575 -11.36 -6.59 23.15
N LYS A 576 -12.54 -5.99 23.41
CA LYS A 576 -13.72 -6.75 23.83
C LYS A 576 -14.26 -7.65 22.72
N ASP A 577 -14.43 -7.13 21.50
CA ASP A 577 -14.94 -7.93 20.38
C ASP A 577 -14.02 -9.12 20.05
N GLU A 578 -12.69 -8.95 20.21
CA GLU A 578 -11.68 -10.01 20.06
C GLU A 578 -11.76 -11.05 21.19
N ALA A 579 -12.03 -10.64 22.43
CA ALA A 579 -12.25 -11.55 23.56
C ALA A 579 -13.59 -12.32 23.43
N ASP A 580 -14.67 -11.61 23.13
CA ASP A 580 -15.99 -12.17 22.81
C ASP A 580 -15.88 -13.20 21.66
N ALA A 581 -15.05 -12.94 20.64
CA ALA A 581 -14.83 -13.85 19.52
C ALA A 581 -14.21 -15.20 19.94
N LEU A 582 -13.34 -15.23 20.96
CA LEU A 582 -12.75 -16.46 21.49
C LEU A 582 -13.79 -17.33 22.22
N GLU A 583 -14.86 -16.75 22.76
CA GLU A 583 -16.00 -17.51 23.29
C GLU A 583 -16.90 -18.06 22.17
N ILE A 584 -17.03 -17.32 21.06
CA ILE A 584 -17.89 -17.69 19.94
C ILE A 584 -17.31 -18.85 19.11
N VAL A 585 -16.00 -18.89 18.87
CA VAL A 585 -15.33 -19.95 18.09
C VAL A 585 -15.76 -21.37 18.51
N PRO A 586 -15.62 -21.81 19.77
CA PRO A 586 -16.01 -23.18 20.16
C PRO A 586 -17.51 -23.46 20.06
N ILE A 587 -18.38 -22.43 20.04
CA ILE A 587 -19.82 -22.60 19.77
C ILE A 587 -20.05 -22.91 18.29
N LEU A 588 -19.33 -22.22 17.39
CA LEU A 588 -19.38 -22.45 15.94
C LEU A 588 -18.76 -23.80 15.56
N GLU A 589 -17.66 -24.21 16.20
CA GLU A 589 -17.04 -25.53 16.02
C GLU A 589 -18.01 -26.66 16.39
N GLN A 590 -18.62 -26.58 17.58
CA GLN A 590 -19.61 -27.57 18.05
C GLN A 590 -20.85 -27.61 17.16
N ALA A 591 -21.31 -26.46 16.66
CA ALA A 591 -22.43 -26.40 15.72
C ALA A 591 -22.10 -27.12 14.41
N ILE A 592 -20.97 -26.80 13.75
CA ILE A 592 -20.58 -27.42 12.48
C ILE A 592 -20.34 -28.92 12.64
N ALA A 593 -19.65 -29.35 13.70
CA ALA A 593 -19.38 -30.77 13.97
C ALA A 593 -20.67 -31.57 14.25
N GLY A 594 -21.70 -30.93 14.82
CA GLY A 594 -23.00 -31.53 15.12
C GLY A 594 -24.01 -31.54 13.96
N MET A 595 -23.72 -30.92 12.81
CA MET A 595 -24.64 -30.85 11.67
C MET A 595 -24.80 -32.21 10.97
N ASP A 596 -26.03 -32.74 10.93
CA ASP A 596 -26.46 -33.88 10.13
C ASP A 596 -27.10 -33.46 8.78
N PHE A 597 -26.79 -32.24 8.31
CA PHE A 597 -27.23 -31.68 7.02
C PHE A 597 -26.27 -30.60 6.52
N ARG A 598 -26.40 -30.23 5.23
CA ARG A 598 -25.40 -29.40 4.52
C ARG A 598 -25.27 -27.96 5.02
N THR A 599 -26.37 -27.29 5.39
CA THR A 599 -26.35 -25.85 5.72
C THR A 599 -27.35 -25.48 6.82
N GLU A 600 -26.87 -24.83 7.87
CA GLU A 600 -27.69 -24.30 8.97
C GLU A 600 -27.58 -22.76 9.06
N THR A 601 -28.39 -22.13 9.91
CA THR A 601 -28.16 -20.75 10.35
C THR A 601 -28.38 -20.63 11.86
N LEU A 602 -27.30 -20.29 12.56
CA LEU A 602 -27.24 -20.07 14.00
C LEU A 602 -27.42 -18.57 14.30
N THR A 603 -28.07 -18.24 15.42
CA THR A 603 -28.19 -16.85 15.90
C THR A 603 -27.52 -16.72 17.26
N LEU A 604 -26.38 -16.04 17.29
CA LEU A 604 -25.60 -15.77 18.48
C LEU A 604 -26.15 -14.51 19.18
N THR A 605 -26.57 -14.65 20.43
CA THR A 605 -27.14 -13.55 21.22
C THR A 605 -26.23 -13.18 22.38
N GLY A 606 -26.17 -11.90 22.74
CA GLY A 606 -25.28 -11.36 23.77
C GLY A 606 -23.96 -10.78 23.23
N TYR A 607 -23.57 -11.14 22.01
CA TYR A 607 -22.35 -10.70 21.33
C TYR A 607 -22.59 -9.57 20.31
N THR A 608 -21.54 -8.89 19.88
CA THR A 608 -21.60 -7.88 18.81
C THR A 608 -21.48 -8.52 17.43
N ASP A 609 -22.02 -7.87 16.39
CA ASP A 609 -21.83 -8.29 14.98
C ASP A 609 -20.34 -8.35 14.59
N ASN A 610 -19.50 -7.53 15.23
CA ASN A 610 -18.06 -7.51 14.98
C ASN A 610 -17.34 -8.70 15.65
N ALA A 611 -17.66 -9.03 16.90
CA ALA A 611 -17.15 -10.24 17.57
C ALA A 611 -17.51 -11.51 16.79
N VAL A 612 -18.76 -11.61 16.35
CA VAL A 612 -19.24 -12.72 15.50
C VAL A 612 -18.46 -12.79 14.18
N LYS A 613 -18.19 -11.64 13.54
CA LYS A 613 -17.38 -11.57 12.31
C LYS A 613 -15.92 -11.94 12.54
N ILE A 614 -15.30 -11.52 13.65
CA ILE A 614 -13.93 -11.90 14.02
C ILE A 614 -13.84 -13.42 14.22
N ALA A 615 -14.75 -14.02 15.00
CA ALA A 615 -14.80 -15.47 15.19
C ALA A 615 -14.97 -16.23 13.86
N CYS A 616 -15.86 -15.75 12.98
CA CYS A 616 -16.02 -16.31 11.64
C CYS A 616 -14.75 -16.21 10.79
N ASN A 617 -13.97 -15.14 10.90
CA ASN A 617 -12.71 -14.97 10.19
C ASN A 617 -11.60 -15.87 10.76
N THR A 618 -11.52 -16.01 12.10
CA THR A 618 -10.56 -16.89 12.78
C THR A 618 -10.69 -18.33 12.27
N MET A 619 -11.91 -18.85 12.18
CA MET A 619 -12.18 -20.20 11.64
C MET A 619 -12.01 -20.31 10.12
N LYS A 620 -11.70 -19.21 9.41
CA LYS A 620 -11.51 -19.15 7.95
C LYS A 620 -10.08 -18.80 7.53
N VAL A 621 -9.13 -18.98 8.45
CA VAL A 621 -7.70 -19.05 8.13
C VAL A 621 -7.42 -20.38 7.39
N GLU A 622 -6.60 -20.34 6.35
CA GLU A 622 -6.16 -21.53 5.60
C GLU A 622 -5.50 -22.54 6.56
N GLY A 623 -5.99 -23.79 6.57
CA GLY A 623 -5.49 -24.82 7.49
C GLY A 623 -5.97 -24.70 8.93
N TYR A 624 -6.99 -23.88 9.25
CA TYR A 624 -7.68 -23.96 10.54
C TYR A 624 -8.32 -25.35 10.70
N THR A 625 -8.17 -25.98 11.86
CA THR A 625 -8.71 -27.34 12.13
C THR A 625 -9.37 -27.48 13.49
N PHE A 626 -10.52 -28.13 13.52
CA PHE A 626 -11.21 -28.60 14.73
C PHE A 626 -11.91 -29.93 14.45
N ASP A 627 -11.98 -30.87 15.40
CA ASP A 627 -12.69 -32.16 15.29
C ASP A 627 -12.53 -32.93 13.95
N GLY A 628 -11.34 -32.87 13.34
CA GLY A 628 -11.05 -33.47 12.04
C GLY A 628 -11.69 -32.79 10.82
N TYR A 629 -12.19 -31.56 10.97
CA TYR A 629 -12.53 -30.62 9.91
C TYR A 629 -11.33 -29.70 9.63
N THR A 630 -11.15 -29.31 8.36
CA THR A 630 -10.11 -28.38 7.88
C THR A 630 -10.71 -27.28 6.99
N TYR A 631 -10.39 -26.01 7.26
CA TYR A 631 -10.72 -24.93 6.34
C TYR A 631 -9.70 -24.81 5.21
N HIS A 632 -10.21 -24.63 4.00
CA HIS A 632 -9.43 -24.24 2.84
C HIS A 632 -10.08 -23.05 2.13
N THR A 633 -9.27 -22.18 1.54
CA THR A 633 -9.72 -21.12 0.64
C THR A 633 -10.30 -21.68 -0.66
N ASN A 634 -9.77 -22.82 -1.15
CA ASN A 634 -10.36 -23.57 -2.25
C ASN A 634 -11.72 -24.16 -1.84
N TRP A 635 -12.78 -23.73 -2.52
CA TRP A 635 -14.15 -24.15 -2.26
C TRP A 635 -14.42 -25.64 -2.48
N GLN A 636 -13.57 -26.34 -3.25
CA GLN A 636 -13.72 -27.77 -3.54
C GLN A 636 -13.21 -28.65 -2.39
N THR A 637 -12.15 -28.23 -1.71
CA THR A 637 -11.45 -29.06 -0.71
C THR A 637 -11.87 -28.76 0.72
N LYS A 638 -12.33 -27.54 1.03
CA LYS A 638 -12.71 -27.15 2.40
C LYS A 638 -13.78 -28.05 3.00
N ASP A 639 -13.65 -28.36 4.29
CA ASP A 639 -14.61 -29.20 5.00
C ASP A 639 -15.85 -28.42 5.45
N TYR A 640 -15.74 -27.11 5.59
CA TYR A 640 -16.83 -26.24 6.01
C TYR A 640 -16.70 -24.83 5.42
N ASP A 641 -17.75 -24.03 5.61
CA ASP A 641 -17.73 -22.58 5.39
C ASP A 641 -18.70 -21.89 6.36
N LEU A 642 -18.48 -20.61 6.63
CA LEU A 642 -19.33 -19.80 7.49
C LEU A 642 -19.38 -18.34 7.06
N SER A 643 -20.52 -17.69 7.32
CA SER A 643 -20.80 -16.32 6.88
C SER A 643 -21.66 -15.57 7.89
N ALA A 644 -21.06 -14.58 8.54
CA ALA A 644 -21.71 -13.66 9.48
C ALA A 644 -22.62 -12.65 8.76
N LYS A 645 -23.72 -12.29 9.42
CA LYS A 645 -24.76 -11.34 9.01
C LYS A 645 -25.17 -10.51 10.23
N SER A 646 -25.73 -9.33 9.98
CA SER A 646 -26.17 -8.40 11.04
C SER A 646 -27.21 -9.03 11.98
N GLY A 647 -27.10 -8.74 13.28
CA GLY A 647 -27.94 -9.32 14.33
C GLY A 647 -27.42 -10.64 14.90
N GLY A 648 -26.10 -10.86 14.87
CA GLY A 648 -25.44 -12.07 15.38
C GLY A 648 -25.72 -13.34 14.59
N VAL A 649 -26.21 -13.24 13.36
CA VAL A 649 -26.65 -14.38 12.56
C VAL A 649 -25.49 -14.96 11.75
N VAL A 650 -25.21 -16.25 11.87
CA VAL A 650 -24.18 -16.96 11.12
C VAL A 650 -24.80 -18.09 10.31
N THR A 651 -24.64 -18.06 8.98
CA THR A 651 -24.94 -19.23 8.14
C THR A 651 -23.74 -20.16 8.13
N LEU A 652 -23.97 -21.43 8.47
CA LEU A 652 -22.99 -22.50 8.51
C LEU A 652 -23.14 -23.41 7.28
N THR A 653 -22.05 -24.00 6.83
CA THR A 653 -22.04 -24.99 5.75
C THR A 653 -21.09 -26.12 6.10
N ASN A 654 -21.58 -27.36 6.14
CA ASN A 654 -20.78 -28.56 6.30
C ASN A 654 -20.61 -29.25 4.93
N ASN A 655 -19.43 -29.05 4.32
CA ASN A 655 -19.09 -29.62 3.01
C ASN A 655 -18.48 -31.02 3.14
N LYS A 656 -17.84 -31.34 4.27
CA LYS A 656 -17.31 -32.67 4.57
C LYS A 656 -18.44 -33.69 4.64
N TRP A 657 -19.47 -33.39 5.43
CA TRP A 657 -20.68 -34.18 5.51
C TRP A 657 -21.39 -34.30 4.13
N ASP A 658 -21.51 -33.22 3.33
CA ASP A 658 -22.07 -33.26 1.95
C ASP A 658 -21.30 -34.20 1.00
N ARG A 659 -20.00 -34.43 1.23
CA ARG A 659 -19.19 -35.40 0.47
C ARG A 659 -19.28 -36.82 1.05
N GLU A 660 -19.18 -36.97 2.38
CA GLU A 660 -19.30 -38.26 3.06
C GLU A 660 -20.69 -38.88 2.87
N GLU A 661 -21.74 -38.05 2.87
CA GLU A 661 -23.11 -38.46 2.57
C GLU A 661 -23.25 -38.92 1.12
N LEU A 662 -22.77 -38.12 0.16
CA LEU A 662 -22.77 -38.50 -1.26
C LEU A 662 -22.06 -39.83 -1.52
N GLN A 663 -20.94 -40.07 -0.83
CA GLN A 663 -20.15 -41.28 -1.01
C GLN A 663 -20.94 -42.54 -0.66
N LYS A 664 -21.80 -42.53 0.38
CA LYS A 664 -22.66 -43.67 0.74
C LYS A 664 -23.56 -44.13 -0.41
N TYR A 665 -24.02 -43.21 -1.27
CA TYR A 665 -24.85 -43.54 -2.43
C TYR A 665 -24.00 -44.02 -3.61
N VAL A 666 -22.76 -43.52 -3.75
CA VAL A 666 -21.79 -44.03 -4.72
C VAL A 666 -21.41 -45.48 -4.39
N ASP A 667 -21.04 -45.75 -3.14
CA ASP A 667 -20.63 -47.08 -2.66
C ASP A 667 -21.71 -48.15 -2.91
N GLN A 668 -22.99 -47.83 -2.67
CA GLN A 668 -24.13 -48.72 -2.94
C GLN A 668 -24.36 -48.98 -4.44
N ILE A 669 -24.05 -48.03 -5.32
CA ILE A 669 -24.10 -48.24 -6.77
C ILE A 669 -22.91 -49.08 -7.22
N GLU A 670 -21.72 -48.91 -6.62
CA GLU A 670 -20.57 -49.79 -6.87
C GLU A 670 -20.86 -51.23 -6.42
N GLU A 671 -21.46 -51.44 -5.25
CA GLU A 671 -21.90 -52.77 -4.80
C GLU A 671 -22.94 -53.40 -5.75
N ALA A 672 -23.87 -52.61 -6.29
CA ALA A 672 -24.81 -53.07 -7.32
C ALA A 672 -24.10 -53.44 -8.65
N ILE A 673 -23.08 -52.66 -9.05
CA ILE A 673 -22.24 -52.92 -10.23
C ILE A 673 -21.34 -54.16 -10.04
N ASP A 674 -20.90 -54.43 -8.81
CA ASP A 674 -19.99 -55.54 -8.48
C ASP A 674 -20.70 -56.86 -8.19
N SER A 675 -21.93 -56.80 -7.67
CA SER A 675 -22.85 -57.95 -7.63
C SER A 675 -23.46 -58.29 -9.00
N GLY A 676 -23.30 -57.43 -10.00
CA GLY A 676 -23.89 -57.60 -11.34
C GLY A 676 -25.40 -57.36 -11.39
N ALA A 677 -25.95 -56.63 -10.42
CA ALA A 677 -27.37 -56.33 -10.34
C ALA A 677 -27.81 -55.43 -11.51
N PHE A 678 -29.01 -55.66 -12.05
CA PHE A 678 -29.58 -54.83 -13.14
C PHE A 678 -30.32 -53.58 -12.64
N GLN A 679 -30.36 -53.35 -11.33
CA GLN A 679 -31.06 -52.21 -10.72
C GLN A 679 -30.53 -51.95 -9.29
N VAL A 680 -30.60 -50.70 -8.86
CA VAL A 680 -30.36 -50.24 -7.48
C VAL A 680 -31.52 -49.33 -7.04
N GLU A 681 -31.92 -49.41 -5.76
CA GLU A 681 -33.00 -48.61 -5.18
C GLU A 681 -32.58 -47.99 -3.84
N PHE A 682 -32.90 -46.71 -3.62
CA PHE A 682 -32.69 -46.02 -2.33
C PHE A 682 -34.04 -45.67 -1.71
N GLN A 683 -34.19 -45.85 -0.40
CA GLN A 683 -35.46 -45.60 0.29
C GLN A 683 -35.54 -44.15 0.82
N PRO A 684 -36.75 -43.58 0.97
CA PRO A 684 -36.92 -42.23 1.52
C PRO A 684 -36.42 -42.07 2.96
N ALA A 685 -36.33 -43.19 3.69
CA ALA A 685 -35.82 -43.22 5.06
C ALA A 685 -34.29 -43.07 5.14
N ASP A 686 -33.60 -43.23 4.01
CA ASP A 686 -32.15 -43.12 3.92
C ASP A 686 -31.71 -41.67 3.63
N TYR A 687 -32.61 -40.81 3.14
CA TYR A 687 -32.31 -39.42 2.78
C TYR A 687 -32.25 -38.53 4.04
N PRO A 688 -31.14 -37.81 4.30
CA PRO A 688 -31.03 -36.87 5.42
C PRO A 688 -31.78 -35.55 5.17
N ASP A 689 -31.85 -35.08 3.93
CA ASP A 689 -32.72 -33.96 3.56
C ASP A 689 -34.17 -34.43 3.37
N ARG A 690 -35.04 -34.06 4.33
CA ARG A 690 -36.40 -34.59 4.51
C ARG A 690 -37.40 -34.36 3.36
N ASP A 691 -36.97 -33.70 2.28
CA ASP A 691 -37.81 -33.23 1.17
C ASP A 691 -37.34 -33.75 -0.23
N GLY A 692 -36.24 -34.51 -0.34
CA GLY A 692 -35.63 -34.78 -1.65
C GLY A 692 -34.80 -36.05 -1.81
N ASP A 693 -34.61 -36.45 -3.06
CA ASP A 693 -33.75 -37.56 -3.51
C ASP A 693 -32.33 -37.08 -3.85
N TYR A 694 -31.90 -35.95 -3.28
CA TYR A 694 -30.80 -35.13 -3.80
C TYR A 694 -29.50 -35.93 -3.96
N TYR A 695 -29.08 -36.67 -2.93
CA TYR A 695 -27.84 -37.44 -2.95
C TYR A 695 -27.89 -38.65 -3.89
N ALA A 696 -29.01 -39.38 -3.93
CA ALA A 696 -29.23 -40.46 -4.90
C ALA A 696 -29.20 -39.96 -6.36
N SER A 697 -29.91 -38.86 -6.64
CA SER A 697 -29.90 -38.17 -7.93
C SER A 697 -28.51 -37.62 -8.31
N LYS A 698 -27.69 -37.22 -7.32
CA LYS A 698 -26.32 -36.70 -7.50
C LYS A 698 -25.32 -37.82 -7.77
N ALA A 699 -25.35 -38.92 -6.99
CA ALA A 699 -24.51 -40.10 -7.18
C ALA A 699 -24.76 -40.78 -8.54
N TYR A 700 -26.04 -40.99 -8.91
CA TYR A 700 -26.40 -41.50 -10.24
C TYR A 700 -25.79 -40.66 -11.36
N ARG A 701 -25.88 -39.32 -11.28
CA ARG A 701 -25.29 -38.43 -12.30
C ARG A 701 -23.78 -38.57 -12.38
N VAL A 702 -23.08 -38.58 -11.24
CA VAL A 702 -21.63 -38.74 -11.18
C VAL A 702 -21.19 -40.06 -11.83
N MET A 703 -21.81 -41.18 -11.46
CA MET A 703 -21.40 -42.51 -11.94
C MET A 703 -21.93 -42.87 -13.33
N SER A 704 -22.97 -42.18 -13.81
CA SER A 704 -23.46 -42.28 -15.20
C SER A 704 -22.65 -41.44 -16.20
N ALA A 705 -21.71 -40.62 -15.73
CA ALA A 705 -20.79 -39.89 -16.60
C ALA A 705 -19.92 -40.88 -17.38
N GLU A 706 -19.78 -40.66 -18.69
CA GLU A 706 -18.96 -41.49 -19.57
C GLU A 706 -17.48 -41.43 -19.14
N GLY A 707 -16.84 -42.60 -18.99
CA GLY A 707 -15.46 -42.68 -18.51
C GLY A 707 -15.27 -42.52 -16.99
N TYR A 708 -16.33 -42.43 -16.17
CA TYR A 708 -16.20 -42.61 -14.72
C TYR A 708 -15.62 -43.99 -14.41
N VAL A 709 -14.72 -44.09 -13.42
CA VAL A 709 -14.05 -45.34 -13.02
C VAL A 709 -14.39 -45.66 -11.57
N THR A 710 -14.91 -46.86 -11.30
CA THR A 710 -15.24 -47.29 -9.93
C THR A 710 -13.99 -47.61 -9.10
N ALA A 711 -14.12 -47.76 -7.78
CA ALA A 711 -12.99 -48.17 -6.92
C ALA A 711 -12.36 -49.51 -7.35
N ASN A 712 -13.17 -50.44 -7.88
CA ASN A 712 -12.72 -51.72 -8.45
C ASN A 712 -12.34 -51.65 -9.95
N GLY A 713 -12.24 -50.45 -10.53
CA GLY A 713 -11.65 -50.22 -11.86
C GLY A 713 -12.58 -50.41 -13.06
N LYS A 714 -13.90 -50.59 -12.85
CA LYS A 714 -14.89 -50.69 -13.94
C LYS A 714 -15.20 -49.31 -14.51
N VAL A 715 -15.30 -49.20 -15.83
CA VAL A 715 -15.45 -47.91 -16.53
C VAL A 715 -16.87 -47.74 -17.09
N SER A 716 -17.50 -46.62 -16.75
CA SER A 716 -18.82 -46.21 -17.25
C SER A 716 -18.83 -46.05 -18.77
N GLY A 717 -19.76 -46.75 -19.43
CA GLY A 717 -19.84 -46.85 -20.89
C GLY A 717 -19.04 -48.01 -21.50
N VAL A 718 -18.15 -48.64 -20.73
CA VAL A 718 -17.30 -49.76 -21.19
C VAL A 718 -17.66 -51.06 -20.48
N ASP A 719 -17.66 -51.09 -19.14
CA ASP A 719 -17.91 -52.28 -18.32
C ASP A 719 -19.32 -52.31 -17.72
N TYR A 720 -19.95 -51.15 -17.58
CA TYR A 720 -21.34 -50.99 -17.13
C TYR A 720 -21.96 -49.72 -17.73
N ARG A 721 -23.29 -49.62 -17.66
CA ARG A 721 -24.04 -48.40 -17.99
C ARG A 721 -25.17 -48.18 -17.00
N LEU A 722 -25.15 -47.03 -16.32
CA LEU A 722 -26.29 -46.50 -15.59
C LEU A 722 -27.22 -45.75 -16.54
N PHE A 723 -28.52 -45.97 -16.40
CA PHE A 723 -29.54 -45.26 -17.17
C PHE A 723 -30.89 -45.27 -16.42
N SER A 724 -31.85 -44.46 -16.90
CA SER A 724 -33.20 -44.35 -16.33
C SER A 724 -33.28 -44.06 -14.82
N GLY A 725 -32.27 -43.37 -14.27
CA GLY A 725 -32.27 -42.92 -12.87
C GLY A 725 -33.36 -41.89 -12.57
N GLY A 726 -34.14 -42.11 -11.51
CA GLY A 726 -35.12 -41.14 -11.03
C GLY A 726 -36.02 -41.62 -9.90
N THR A 727 -36.69 -40.66 -9.26
CA THR A 727 -37.55 -40.90 -8.09
C THR A 727 -39.02 -41.12 -8.45
N ASN A 728 -39.60 -42.18 -7.89
CA ASN A 728 -41.04 -42.38 -7.90
C ASN A 728 -41.70 -41.40 -6.92
N LYS A 729 -42.56 -40.52 -7.43
CA LYS A 729 -43.21 -39.44 -6.66
C LYS A 729 -44.20 -39.92 -5.60
N ASP A 730 -44.76 -41.13 -5.77
CA ASP A 730 -45.77 -41.68 -4.85
C ASP A 730 -45.12 -42.44 -3.68
N SER A 731 -43.89 -42.92 -3.86
CA SER A 731 -43.16 -43.71 -2.86
C SER A 731 -41.84 -43.09 -2.37
N GLY A 732 -41.36 -42.00 -2.98
CA GLY A 732 -40.08 -41.34 -2.70
C GLY A 732 -38.82 -42.14 -3.06
N VAL A 733 -38.95 -43.43 -3.36
CA VAL A 733 -37.86 -44.34 -3.75
C VAL A 733 -37.21 -43.86 -5.05
N PHE A 734 -35.90 -43.59 -5.00
CA PHE A 734 -35.07 -43.40 -6.19
C PHE A 734 -34.69 -44.77 -6.74
N LYS A 735 -34.80 -44.97 -8.06
CA LYS A 735 -34.33 -46.17 -8.74
C LYS A 735 -33.40 -45.79 -9.88
N ALA A 736 -32.31 -46.54 -10.05
CA ALA A 736 -31.50 -46.52 -11.27
C ALA A 736 -31.38 -47.93 -11.83
N SER A 737 -31.35 -48.03 -13.16
CA SER A 737 -31.17 -49.30 -13.87
C SER A 737 -29.74 -49.44 -14.36
N LEU A 738 -29.25 -50.67 -14.36
CA LEU A 738 -27.90 -51.07 -14.74
C LEU A 738 -27.94 -52.03 -15.94
N GLN A 739 -26.96 -51.88 -16.81
CA GLN A 739 -26.70 -52.72 -17.98
C GLN A 739 -25.21 -53.02 -18.06
N TYR A 740 -24.86 -54.18 -18.62
CA TYR A 740 -23.48 -54.65 -18.80
C TYR A 740 -23.23 -55.06 -20.26
N PRO A 741 -21.97 -55.10 -20.73
CA PRO A 741 -21.63 -55.55 -22.08
C PRO A 741 -22.20 -56.93 -22.42
N LEU A 742 -22.96 -56.99 -23.52
CA LEU A 742 -23.32 -58.25 -24.15
C LEU A 742 -22.36 -58.53 -25.32
N PRO A 743 -21.98 -59.80 -25.55
CA PRO A 743 -21.17 -60.17 -26.71
C PRO A 743 -21.90 -59.85 -28.02
N GLU A 744 -21.13 -59.67 -29.10
CA GLU A 744 -21.69 -59.57 -30.45
C GLU A 744 -22.09 -60.98 -30.93
N MET A 745 -23.37 -61.13 -31.29
CA MET A 745 -24.00 -62.41 -31.63
C MET A 745 -24.91 -62.24 -32.85
N THR A 746 -24.99 -63.28 -33.68
CA THR A 746 -26.10 -63.48 -34.63
C THR A 746 -27.37 -63.95 -33.90
N ASP A 747 -28.52 -63.97 -34.59
CA ASP A 747 -29.78 -64.45 -34.00
C ASP A 747 -29.70 -65.93 -33.54
N GLU A 748 -28.92 -66.77 -34.23
CA GLU A 748 -28.71 -68.18 -33.89
C GLU A 748 -27.79 -68.34 -32.67
N GLU A 749 -26.72 -67.55 -32.57
CA GLU A 749 -25.85 -67.51 -31.40
C GLU A 749 -26.57 -66.94 -30.17
N ALA A 750 -27.40 -65.90 -30.36
CA ALA A 750 -28.23 -65.33 -29.31
C ALA A 750 -29.25 -66.35 -28.76
N LEU A 751 -29.92 -67.11 -29.65
CA LEU A 751 -30.79 -68.22 -29.25
C LEU A 751 -30.03 -69.24 -28.38
N ALA A 752 -28.84 -69.67 -28.82
CA ALA A 752 -28.02 -70.64 -28.09
C ALA A 752 -27.58 -70.09 -26.72
N TYR A 753 -27.15 -68.82 -26.67
CA TYR A 753 -26.72 -68.11 -25.46
C TYR A 753 -27.83 -68.04 -24.40
N TYR A 754 -29.02 -67.54 -24.77
CA TYR A 754 -30.14 -67.47 -23.82
C TYR A 754 -30.72 -68.84 -23.48
N THR A 755 -30.66 -69.82 -24.39
CA THR A 755 -31.03 -71.21 -24.07
C THR A 755 -30.11 -71.76 -22.96
N GLY A 756 -28.78 -71.60 -23.10
CA GLY A 756 -27.83 -72.02 -22.07
C GLY A 756 -28.07 -71.35 -20.71
N ILE A 757 -28.38 -70.05 -20.69
CA ILE A 757 -28.73 -69.31 -19.46
C ILE A 757 -30.01 -69.88 -18.81
N LEU A 758 -31.05 -70.13 -19.60
CA LEU A 758 -32.33 -70.65 -19.10
C LEU A 758 -32.23 -72.10 -18.62
N GLU A 759 -31.49 -72.95 -19.33
CA GLU A 759 -31.17 -74.29 -18.84
C GLU A 759 -30.38 -74.25 -17.54
N GLN A 760 -29.38 -73.37 -17.43
CA GLN A 760 -28.54 -73.27 -16.22
C GLN A 760 -29.37 -72.83 -15.01
N ALA A 761 -30.26 -71.85 -15.16
CA ALA A 761 -31.19 -71.46 -14.10
C ALA A 761 -32.13 -72.61 -13.68
N VAL A 762 -32.54 -73.49 -14.62
CA VAL A 762 -33.31 -74.71 -14.31
C VAL A 762 -32.47 -75.76 -13.58
N ARG A 763 -31.17 -75.89 -13.89
CA ARG A 763 -30.23 -76.78 -13.16
C ARG A 763 -29.98 -76.30 -11.73
N ASP A 764 -29.81 -74.99 -11.54
CA ASP A 764 -29.47 -74.37 -10.26
C ASP A 764 -30.70 -74.21 -9.33
N GLY A 765 -31.90 -74.51 -9.82
CA GLY A 765 -33.14 -74.45 -9.04
C GLY A 765 -33.71 -73.03 -8.88
N GLU A 766 -33.24 -72.08 -9.70
CA GLU A 766 -33.68 -70.68 -9.65
C GLU A 766 -35.16 -70.54 -9.92
N THR A 767 -35.85 -69.65 -9.20
CA THR A 767 -37.31 -69.48 -9.30
C THR A 767 -37.75 -68.21 -10.01
N GLU A 768 -36.87 -67.22 -10.12
CA GLU A 768 -37.06 -66.01 -10.92
C GLU A 768 -35.71 -65.50 -11.40
N LEU A 769 -35.63 -65.14 -12.68
CA LEU A 769 -34.40 -64.76 -13.35
C LEU A 769 -34.62 -63.47 -14.14
N THR A 770 -33.73 -62.49 -13.97
CA THR A 770 -33.69 -61.28 -14.80
C THR A 770 -32.58 -61.44 -15.84
N ILE A 771 -32.94 -61.39 -17.12
CA ILE A 771 -32.01 -61.52 -18.24
C ILE A 771 -31.93 -60.17 -18.98
N GLN A 772 -30.72 -59.65 -19.18
CA GLN A 772 -30.47 -58.54 -20.11
C GLN A 772 -30.38 -59.07 -21.54
N TYR A 773 -31.11 -58.43 -22.47
CA TYR A 773 -31.11 -58.75 -23.89
C TYR A 773 -30.65 -57.59 -24.78
N SER A 774 -30.40 -56.40 -24.22
CA SER A 774 -29.99 -55.22 -24.97
C SER A 774 -28.75 -54.58 -24.37
N TRP A 775 -27.80 -54.20 -25.23
CA TRP A 775 -26.61 -53.41 -24.89
C TRP A 775 -26.26 -52.50 -26.06
N ASP A 776 -25.85 -51.26 -25.78
CA ASP A 776 -25.41 -50.26 -26.77
C ASP A 776 -26.28 -50.17 -28.04
N GLY A 777 -27.58 -49.98 -27.86
CA GLY A 777 -28.56 -49.88 -28.95
C GLY A 777 -28.87 -51.20 -29.70
N ARG A 778 -28.06 -52.25 -29.50
CA ARG A 778 -28.32 -53.60 -30.00
C ARG A 778 -29.31 -54.32 -29.09
N SER A 779 -30.19 -55.14 -29.66
CA SER A 779 -31.24 -55.86 -28.94
C SER A 779 -31.42 -57.26 -29.51
N TYR A 780 -31.13 -58.27 -28.70
CA TYR A 780 -31.28 -59.69 -29.00
C TYR A 780 -32.65 -60.24 -28.54
N TRP A 781 -33.65 -59.37 -28.49
CA TRP A 781 -35.00 -59.68 -27.99
C TRP A 781 -35.64 -60.90 -28.66
N ALA A 782 -35.41 -61.09 -29.96
CA ALA A 782 -35.93 -62.23 -30.71
C ALA A 782 -35.32 -63.56 -30.23
N GLY A 783 -33.99 -63.63 -30.13
CA GLY A 783 -33.27 -64.81 -29.64
C GLY A 783 -33.66 -65.19 -28.20
N LEU A 784 -33.80 -64.21 -27.30
CA LEU A 784 -34.29 -64.46 -25.94
C LEU A 784 -35.74 -64.98 -25.93
N THR A 785 -36.63 -64.39 -26.73
CA THR A 785 -38.03 -64.87 -26.82
C THR A 785 -38.07 -66.32 -27.30
N GLN A 786 -37.32 -66.63 -28.37
CA GLN A 786 -37.27 -67.98 -28.93
C GLN A 786 -36.61 -68.99 -27.96
N ALA A 787 -35.63 -68.57 -27.16
CA ALA A 787 -35.05 -69.41 -26.10
C ALA A 787 -36.08 -69.72 -24.99
N ILE A 788 -36.85 -68.72 -24.55
CA ILE A 788 -37.94 -68.91 -23.58
C ILE A 788 -39.01 -69.87 -24.12
N ASP A 789 -39.43 -69.68 -25.38
CA ASP A 789 -40.41 -70.57 -26.03
C ASP A 789 -39.88 -71.99 -26.26
N THR A 790 -38.55 -72.14 -26.39
CA THR A 790 -37.86 -73.44 -26.57
C THR A 790 -37.74 -74.19 -25.24
N VAL A 791 -37.09 -73.60 -24.23
CA VAL A 791 -36.89 -74.23 -22.89
C VAL A 791 -38.20 -74.33 -22.11
N GLY A 792 -39.14 -73.41 -22.36
CA GLY A 792 -40.53 -73.44 -21.89
C GLY A 792 -41.47 -74.34 -22.73
N GLY A 793 -40.97 -74.94 -23.81
CA GLY A 793 -41.75 -75.85 -24.66
C GLY A 793 -42.09 -77.15 -23.93
N LYS A 794 -43.37 -77.53 -23.88
CA LYS A 794 -43.81 -78.76 -23.18
C LYS A 794 -43.07 -79.99 -23.70
N GLY A 795 -42.40 -80.72 -22.81
CA GLY A 795 -41.60 -81.89 -23.14
C GLY A 795 -40.13 -81.61 -23.50
N TYR A 796 -39.70 -80.33 -23.50
CA TYR A 796 -38.27 -80.00 -23.41
C TYR A 796 -37.70 -80.54 -22.10
N SER A 797 -36.43 -80.95 -22.08
CA SER A 797 -35.81 -81.51 -20.88
C SER A 797 -34.42 -80.94 -20.63
N VAL A 798 -34.16 -80.58 -19.37
CA VAL A 798 -32.88 -80.10 -18.85
C VAL A 798 -32.42 -81.10 -17.81
N ASP A 799 -31.36 -81.85 -18.14
CA ASP A 799 -30.68 -82.83 -17.29
C ASP A 799 -31.60 -83.85 -16.57
N GLY A 800 -32.78 -84.13 -17.15
CA GLY A 800 -33.77 -85.08 -16.64
C GLY A 800 -35.05 -84.44 -16.08
N LEU A 801 -35.03 -83.14 -15.77
CA LEU A 801 -36.25 -82.36 -15.50
C LEU A 801 -36.99 -82.09 -16.81
N VAL A 802 -38.31 -82.15 -16.85
CA VAL A 802 -39.13 -82.02 -18.07
C VAL A 802 -40.14 -80.88 -17.97
N CYS A 803 -40.19 -80.01 -18.98
CA CYS A 803 -41.06 -78.85 -18.99
C CYS A 803 -42.54 -79.24 -19.09
N GLY A 804 -43.35 -78.75 -18.14
CA GLY A 804 -44.75 -79.13 -17.91
C GLY A 804 -44.92 -80.31 -16.95
N GLU A 805 -43.86 -81.09 -16.69
CA GLU A 805 -43.89 -82.22 -15.76
C GLU A 805 -43.19 -81.87 -14.44
N ASP A 806 -42.00 -81.30 -14.46
CA ASP A 806 -41.24 -80.93 -13.25
C ASP A 806 -41.10 -79.40 -13.08
N TYR A 807 -40.89 -78.67 -14.18
CA TYR A 807 -40.75 -77.20 -14.19
C TYR A 807 -41.62 -76.54 -15.26
N THR A 808 -41.81 -75.22 -15.17
CA THR A 808 -42.42 -74.38 -16.21
C THR A 808 -41.72 -73.03 -16.28
N LEU A 809 -41.55 -72.47 -17.49
CA LEU A 809 -41.11 -71.08 -17.67
C LEU A 809 -42.34 -70.20 -17.91
N THR A 810 -42.35 -69.02 -17.29
CA THR A 810 -43.35 -67.98 -17.51
C THR A 810 -42.64 -66.64 -17.61
N ARG A 811 -42.65 -66.03 -18.80
CA ARG A 811 -42.20 -64.65 -18.98
C ARG A 811 -43.14 -63.71 -18.21
N MET A 812 -42.62 -63.07 -17.17
CA MET A 812 -43.36 -62.15 -16.30
C MET A 812 -43.50 -60.77 -16.95
N GLY A 813 -42.46 -60.33 -17.65
CA GLY A 813 -42.42 -59.03 -18.31
C GLY A 813 -41.12 -58.78 -19.08
N SER A 814 -41.09 -57.68 -19.83
CA SER A 814 -39.89 -57.18 -20.52
C SER A 814 -39.98 -55.65 -20.58
N SER A 815 -38.95 -54.98 -20.08
CA SER A 815 -38.89 -53.51 -20.06
C SER A 815 -37.96 -53.04 -21.18
N ALA A 816 -38.56 -52.46 -22.23
CA ALA A 816 -37.81 -51.90 -23.36
C ALA A 816 -36.87 -50.76 -22.94
N ASN A 817 -37.20 -50.06 -21.84
CA ASN A 817 -36.36 -49.00 -21.27
C ASN A 817 -35.12 -49.56 -20.56
N SER A 818 -35.21 -50.76 -19.95
CA SER A 818 -34.09 -51.40 -19.25
C SER A 818 -33.36 -52.44 -20.04
N GLY A 819 -33.87 -52.86 -21.19
CA GLY A 819 -33.23 -53.91 -21.99
C GLY A 819 -33.20 -55.26 -21.25
N THR A 820 -34.06 -55.44 -20.25
CA THR A 820 -34.14 -56.64 -19.40
C THR A 820 -35.53 -57.24 -19.39
N ALA A 821 -35.60 -58.56 -19.16
CA ALA A 821 -36.84 -59.30 -19.04
C ALA A 821 -36.79 -60.26 -17.84
N GLN A 822 -37.94 -60.44 -17.21
CA GLN A 822 -38.10 -61.34 -16.07
C GLN A 822 -38.74 -62.65 -16.53
N VAL A 823 -38.09 -63.76 -16.21
CA VAL A 823 -38.56 -65.13 -16.45
C VAL A 823 -38.74 -65.81 -15.10
N LYS A 824 -39.98 -66.13 -14.75
CA LYS A 824 -40.29 -66.96 -13.60
C LYS A 824 -40.17 -68.43 -13.97
N ILE A 825 -39.54 -69.21 -13.10
CA ILE A 825 -39.40 -70.66 -13.23
C ILE A 825 -40.20 -71.31 -12.10
N GLY A 826 -41.26 -72.03 -12.45
CA GLY A 826 -42.15 -72.68 -11.50
C GLY A 826 -41.92 -74.19 -11.45
N TYR A 827 -41.28 -74.69 -10.40
CA TYR A 827 -41.16 -76.12 -10.13
C TYR A 827 -42.43 -76.68 -9.49
N LYS A 828 -42.73 -77.96 -9.72
CA LYS A 828 -43.70 -78.68 -8.89
C LYS A 828 -43.04 -79.10 -7.59
N THR A 829 -43.47 -78.48 -6.50
CA THR A 829 -43.22 -79.01 -5.15
C THR A 829 -43.86 -80.38 -5.02
N GLU A 830 -43.12 -81.38 -4.51
CA GLU A 830 -43.72 -82.62 -4.03
C GLU A 830 -44.77 -82.32 -2.93
N SER A 831 -45.84 -83.12 -2.88
CA SER A 831 -47.06 -82.89 -2.07
C SER A 831 -47.25 -83.90 -0.94
#